data_AF-A0A7J8S076-F1
#
_entry.id   AF-A0A7J8S076-F1
#
_cell.length_a   1.000
_cell.length_b   1.000
_cell.length_c   1.000
_cell.angle_alpha   90.00
_cell.angle_beta   90.00
_cell.angle_gamma   90.00
#
_symmetry.space_group_name_H-M   'P 1'
#
loop_
_entity.id
_entity.type
_entity.pdbx_description
1 polymer ?
#
loop_
_entity_poly.entity_id
_entity_poly.type
_entity_poly.pdbx_seq_one_letter_code
_entity_poly.pdbx_strand_id
1 'polypeptide(L)'
;MAAEHISTVLEQLRRIIADERFRNSEFQIDLLVCRLEAFQSMILYQGDGQFSVRLLERGITVHALDQVLYNIEDVISDVLHLGVSTELAAAGLEKFASTQSKAASAATATLYILRRMLEELEEVLIGNPHESHPLHSKRSFFVKLSKLYGLDVVKKDIINVILGESFRDSSDSIKTIIIVGMEGTGKTYLARCICTDCQVLEIFDNIIWVNVSDDFDLGKIARKIILSLEGLEHDSLRLLTLVPLQSLLDRIQRKIVNKKSLLALDGVGRYDCDDWEALRAVFQHGMSGSGILVTTHEHSVAGAMESSYIFCLGKLSDELCWMILREVGLNDDTLEYAVEDIGRELARRCEGLPFAAKVLGDAIRHYDFGIRGWDFFLRNCIWKSPRIPKYMSKILSLSYCNLPLSVRRCLSYWAIFPKNFEISKTLLVQHWMAQGYLYSSDNLEMELKGEEYFKCLEAHSCFQYCTRDGGMLTCKMHSLVHDCVQSLSPYDLMMRFESVKQLTLNLSSWTEEVKVVGTHHLVMMIAQGAGFPMDISGAEKLRTLVAVTQGCLITSQALSNLFKQSKHLRLLDLSLTSGWHNCFGPSGQGNILDEIPVEICGLINLRYLSLAGSKVLKILPETLCDLHNLQSLDLTGCSSLRKLPDGMGKLMSLRYFYTWCCSSITSYPKGISCLTSLRELTNVIARADHNDAKEFTLGDFEKLNNLCGHVRVKLVGNAIDADEAIRANLWNKKDLDRIRINLDGDIGKESQDVIKKALNPPSDLNIEF
;
A
#
# COMPACT_ATOMS: atom_id res chain seq x y z
N MET A 1 -4.35 13.05 0.45
CA MET A 1 -4.52 12.74 -0.99
C MET A 1 -3.79 13.71 -1.91
N ALA A 2 -4.18 14.99 -2.04
CA ALA A 2 -3.48 15.91 -2.96
C ALA A 2 -1.95 16.00 -2.69
N ALA A 3 -1.52 16.08 -1.42
CA ALA A 3 -0.10 16.04 -1.07
C ALA A 3 0.60 14.72 -1.44
N GLU A 4 -0.12 13.59 -1.41
CA GLU A 4 0.38 12.28 -1.83
C GLU A 4 0.53 12.23 -3.35
N HIS A 5 -0.44 12.79 -4.08
CA HIS A 5 -0.41 12.89 -5.53
C HIS A 5 0.72 13.81 -5.99
N ILE A 6 0.90 14.98 -5.36
CA ILE A 6 2.03 15.87 -5.60
C ILE A 6 3.36 15.16 -5.35
N SER A 7 3.47 14.35 -4.27
CA SER A 7 4.68 13.58 -3.99
C SER A 7 5.06 12.65 -5.15
N THR A 8 4.06 12.08 -5.80
CA THR A 8 4.22 11.14 -6.92
C THR A 8 4.64 11.90 -8.18
N VAL A 9 3.98 13.03 -8.47
CA VAL A 9 4.32 13.91 -9.60
C VAL A 9 5.74 14.45 -9.46
N LEU A 10 6.12 14.93 -8.27
CA LEU A 10 7.47 15.41 -7.97
C LEU A 10 8.53 14.36 -8.30
N GLU A 11 8.30 13.12 -7.91
CA GLU A 11 9.24 12.03 -8.15
C GLU A 11 9.36 11.67 -9.63
N GLN A 12 8.25 11.76 -10.39
CA GLN A 12 8.29 11.59 -11.85
C GLN A 12 9.03 12.74 -12.56
N LEU A 13 8.85 13.98 -12.10
CA LEU A 13 9.53 15.14 -12.66
C LEU A 13 11.04 15.10 -12.39
N ARG A 14 11.46 14.69 -11.19
CA ARG A 14 12.88 14.50 -10.85
C ARG A 14 13.55 13.48 -11.77
N ARG A 15 12.83 12.44 -12.19
CA ARG A 15 13.33 11.48 -13.18
C ARG A 15 13.54 12.12 -14.54
N ILE A 16 12.62 12.96 -15.00
CA ILE A 16 12.79 13.71 -16.26
C ILE A 16 14.01 14.63 -16.16
N ILE A 17 14.25 15.27 -15.02
CA ILE A 17 15.44 16.13 -14.79
C ILE A 17 16.74 15.31 -14.78
N ALA A 18 16.74 14.16 -14.12
CA ALA A 18 17.92 13.29 -14.01
C ALA A 18 18.29 12.63 -15.35
N ASP A 19 17.33 12.52 -16.27
CA ASP A 19 17.52 11.95 -17.59
C ASP A 19 18.26 12.93 -18.51
N GLU A 20 19.47 12.53 -18.92
CA GLU A 20 20.38 13.36 -19.72
C GLU A 20 19.76 13.80 -21.06
N ARG A 21 18.73 13.09 -21.55
CA ARG A 21 18.01 13.43 -22.79
C ARG A 21 17.28 14.78 -22.71
N PHE A 22 16.89 15.21 -21.50
CA PHE A 22 16.11 16.43 -21.29
C PHE A 22 16.94 17.60 -20.72
N ARG A 23 18.22 17.39 -20.39
CA ARG A 23 19.13 18.41 -19.80
C ARG A 23 19.32 19.68 -20.63
N ASN A 24 19.21 19.60 -21.95
CA ASN A 24 19.44 20.72 -22.88
C ASN A 24 18.16 21.45 -23.30
N SER A 25 17.00 21.04 -22.79
CA SER A 25 15.77 21.80 -23.00
C SER A 25 15.85 23.07 -22.14
N GLU A 26 15.46 24.23 -22.69
CA GLU A 26 15.39 25.55 -22.04
C GLU A 26 14.36 25.61 -20.88
N PHE A 27 14.11 24.46 -20.24
CA PHE A 27 12.92 24.13 -19.47
C PHE A 27 13.20 24.24 -17.98
N GLN A 28 12.48 25.14 -17.30
CA GLN A 28 12.58 25.33 -15.85
C GLN A 28 11.83 24.23 -15.07
N ILE A 29 12.10 22.94 -15.31
CA ILE A 29 11.51 21.84 -14.52
C ILE A 29 11.95 21.94 -13.05
N ASP A 30 13.16 22.43 -12.80
CA ASP A 30 13.65 22.69 -11.44
C ASP A 30 12.79 23.73 -10.68
N LEU A 31 12.35 24.79 -11.37
CA LEU A 31 11.46 25.79 -10.77
C LEU A 31 10.10 25.17 -10.43
N LEU A 32 9.61 24.28 -11.28
CA LEU A 32 8.38 23.53 -11.06
C LEU A 32 8.48 22.58 -9.87
N VAL A 33 9.57 21.81 -9.76
CA VAL A 33 9.82 20.93 -8.61
C VAL A 33 9.82 21.75 -7.32
N CYS A 34 10.58 22.85 -7.27
CA CYS A 34 10.61 23.76 -6.12
C CYS A 34 9.22 24.30 -5.76
N ARG A 35 8.37 24.63 -6.75
CA ARG A 35 7.02 25.15 -6.54
C ARG A 35 6.06 24.09 -6.01
N LEU A 36 6.10 22.87 -6.55
CA LEU A 36 5.30 21.74 -6.07
C LEU A 36 5.73 21.32 -4.66
N GLU A 37 7.02 21.37 -4.33
CA GLU A 37 7.53 21.12 -2.97
C GLU A 37 7.06 22.20 -1.98
N ALA A 38 7.10 23.48 -2.37
CA ALA A 38 6.56 24.57 -1.57
C ALA A 38 5.05 24.37 -1.34
N PHE A 39 4.31 24.00 -2.37
CA PHE A 39 2.88 23.74 -2.28
C PHE A 39 2.55 22.53 -1.40
N GLN A 40 3.28 21.42 -1.55
CA GLN A 40 3.15 20.25 -0.70
C GLN A 40 3.44 20.60 0.77
N SER A 41 4.46 21.42 1.02
CA SER A 41 4.80 21.90 2.37
C SER A 41 3.69 22.77 2.96
N MET A 42 3.03 23.62 2.16
CA MET A 42 1.89 24.41 2.60
C MET A 42 0.68 23.54 3.00
N ILE A 43 0.38 22.49 2.22
CA ILE A 43 -0.68 21.52 2.53
C ILE A 43 -0.39 20.80 3.85
N LEU A 44 0.87 20.40 4.09
CA LEU A 44 1.26 19.67 5.29
C LEU A 44 1.34 20.56 6.55
N TYR A 45 1.66 21.85 6.40
CA TYR A 45 1.89 22.77 7.53
C TYR A 45 0.59 23.40 8.07
N GLN A 46 -0.40 23.69 7.22
CA GLN A 46 -1.69 24.21 7.67
C GLN A 46 -2.61 23.04 8.04
N GLY A 47 -2.69 22.70 9.33
CA GLY A 47 -3.61 21.67 9.81
C GLY A 47 -5.01 21.85 9.21
N ASP A 48 -5.51 20.79 8.54
CA ASP A 48 -6.68 20.61 7.66
C ASP A 48 -7.81 21.67 7.59
N GLY A 49 -8.05 22.45 8.63
CA GLY A 49 -9.15 23.42 8.71
C GLY A 49 -8.93 24.72 7.92
N GLN A 50 -7.81 25.41 8.09
CA GLN A 50 -7.64 26.76 7.51
C GLN A 50 -7.38 26.75 6.00
N PHE A 51 -6.64 25.77 5.51
CA PHE A 51 -6.30 25.65 4.10
C PHE A 51 -7.52 25.24 3.25
N SER A 52 -8.29 24.27 3.74
CA SER A 52 -9.53 23.81 3.09
C SER A 52 -10.58 24.92 2.99
N VAL A 53 -10.69 25.77 4.02
CA VAL A 53 -11.60 26.93 4.01
C VAL A 53 -11.17 27.96 2.95
N ARG A 54 -9.87 28.25 2.82
CA ARG A 54 -9.35 29.18 1.80
C ARG A 54 -9.56 28.69 0.37
N LEU A 55 -9.44 27.38 0.14
CA LEU A 55 -9.72 26.77 -1.18
C LEU A 55 -11.21 26.86 -1.52
N LEU A 56 -12.08 26.56 -0.55
CA LEU A 56 -13.54 26.65 -0.70
C LEU A 56 -14.01 28.09 -0.93
N GLU A 57 -13.45 29.07 -0.21
CA GLU A 57 -13.74 30.51 -0.40
C GLU A 57 -13.40 31.02 -1.80
N ARG A 58 -12.53 30.31 -2.52
CA ARG A 58 -12.13 30.61 -3.91
C ARG A 58 -12.83 29.73 -4.96
N GLY A 59 -13.77 28.87 -4.55
CA GLY A 59 -14.47 27.96 -5.45
C GLY A 59 -13.62 26.81 -5.99
N ILE A 60 -12.41 26.59 -5.46
CA ILE A 60 -11.50 25.53 -5.88
C ILE A 60 -11.77 24.30 -5.03
N THR A 61 -12.29 23.25 -5.65
CA THR A 61 -12.53 21.97 -4.97
C THR A 61 -11.26 21.12 -4.97
N VAL A 62 -11.07 20.29 -3.94
CA VAL A 62 -9.97 19.30 -3.86
C VAL A 62 -9.98 18.40 -5.11
N HIS A 63 -11.17 18.09 -5.63
CA HIS A 63 -11.33 17.34 -6.87
C HIS A 63 -10.72 18.04 -8.10
N ALA A 64 -10.90 19.35 -8.24
CA ALA A 64 -10.30 20.09 -9.37
C ALA A 64 -8.77 20.03 -9.32
N LEU A 65 -8.19 20.11 -8.12
CA LEU A 65 -6.74 19.97 -7.92
C LEU A 65 -6.24 18.58 -8.32
N ASP A 66 -6.91 17.51 -7.87
CA ASP A 66 -6.52 16.14 -8.22
C ASP A 66 -6.62 15.90 -9.74
N GLN A 67 -7.64 16.45 -10.42
CA GLN A 67 -7.77 16.34 -11.89
C GLN A 67 -6.61 16.99 -12.64
N VAL A 68 -6.11 18.15 -12.18
CA VAL A 68 -4.95 18.79 -12.79
C VAL A 68 -3.68 17.95 -12.57
N LEU A 69 -3.49 17.39 -11.37
CA LEU A 69 -2.36 16.50 -11.07
C LEU A 69 -2.41 15.23 -11.92
N TYR A 70 -3.59 14.66 -12.15
CA TYR A 70 -3.77 13.55 -13.08
C TYR A 70 -3.33 13.95 -14.49
N ASN A 71 -3.87 15.04 -15.03
CA ASN A 71 -3.48 15.50 -16.37
C ASN A 71 -1.96 15.74 -16.48
N ILE A 72 -1.31 16.27 -15.44
CA ILE A 72 0.16 16.42 -15.38
C ILE A 72 0.86 15.06 -15.54
N GLU A 73 0.44 14.03 -14.80
CA GLU A 73 1.03 12.69 -14.93
C GLU A 73 0.80 12.07 -16.33
N ASP A 74 -0.32 12.38 -16.99
CA ASP A 74 -0.58 11.91 -18.35
C ASP A 74 0.38 12.57 -19.35
N VAL A 75 0.57 13.87 -19.23
CA VAL A 75 1.53 14.64 -20.03
C VAL A 75 2.97 14.16 -19.80
N ILE A 76 3.33 13.84 -18.56
CA ILE A 76 4.63 13.23 -18.22
C ILE A 76 4.79 11.86 -18.90
N SER A 77 3.75 11.04 -18.91
CA SER A 77 3.78 9.71 -19.51
C SER A 77 4.01 9.78 -21.03
N ASP A 78 3.38 10.75 -21.70
CA ASP A 78 3.58 11.02 -23.13
C ASP A 78 5.03 11.44 -23.44
N VAL A 79 5.65 12.27 -22.59
CA VAL A 79 7.07 12.67 -22.72
C VAL A 79 7.99 11.47 -22.59
N LEU A 80 7.76 10.60 -21.59
CA LEU A 80 8.57 9.40 -21.38
C LEU A 80 8.42 8.40 -22.55
N HIS A 81 7.22 8.23 -23.08
CA HIS A 81 6.96 7.38 -24.25
C HIS A 81 7.75 7.85 -25.48
N LEU A 82 7.75 9.15 -25.77
CA LEU A 82 8.52 9.73 -26.88
C LEU A 82 10.03 9.43 -26.74
N GLY A 83 10.57 9.43 -25.52
CA GLY A 83 11.95 9.05 -25.25
C GLY A 83 12.25 7.59 -25.62
N VAL A 84 11.37 6.65 -25.24
CA VAL A 84 11.55 5.21 -25.51
C VAL A 84 11.53 4.91 -27.03
N SER A 85 10.63 5.53 -27.79
CA SER A 85 10.59 5.35 -29.25
C SER A 85 11.90 5.78 -29.92
N THR A 86 12.56 6.84 -29.42
CA THR A 86 13.86 7.27 -29.98
C THR A 86 14.99 6.27 -29.72
N GLU A 87 14.97 5.54 -28.60
CA GLU A 87 15.95 4.49 -28.29
C GLU A 87 15.74 3.24 -29.14
N LEU A 88 14.50 2.83 -29.36
CA LEU A 88 14.18 1.70 -30.24
C LEU A 88 14.65 1.97 -31.68
N ALA A 89 14.49 3.20 -32.16
CA ALA A 89 15.05 3.63 -33.44
C ALA A 89 16.59 3.62 -33.44
N ALA A 90 17.25 4.07 -32.37
CA ALA A 90 18.71 4.04 -32.24
C ALA A 90 19.28 2.61 -32.15
N ALA A 91 18.55 1.69 -31.52
CA ALA A 91 18.87 0.27 -31.44
C ALA A 91 18.61 -0.49 -32.76
N GLY A 92 18.16 0.20 -33.82
CA GLY A 92 17.86 -0.40 -35.12
C GLY A 92 16.59 -1.25 -35.14
N LEU A 93 15.76 -1.18 -34.10
CA LEU A 93 14.50 -1.91 -33.96
C LEU A 93 13.31 -1.17 -34.61
N GLU A 94 13.49 0.11 -34.98
CA GLU A 94 12.60 0.86 -35.87
C GLU A 94 13.34 1.36 -37.13
N LYS A 95 12.70 1.25 -38.30
CA LYS A 95 13.15 2.01 -39.49
C LYS A 95 12.66 3.44 -39.31
N PHE A 96 13.50 4.48 -39.18
CA PHE A 96 13.29 5.84 -39.73
C PHE A 96 14.33 6.86 -39.20
N ALA A 97 14.84 7.72 -40.10
CA ALA A 97 15.64 8.91 -39.79
C ALA A 97 14.79 10.21 -39.76
N SER A 98 13.52 10.17 -40.19
CA SER A 98 12.62 11.33 -40.30
C SER A 98 11.70 11.54 -39.08
N THR A 99 11.67 10.60 -38.14
CA THR A 99 10.85 10.62 -36.91
C THR A 99 11.49 11.42 -35.78
N GLN A 100 12.83 11.49 -35.70
CA GLN A 100 13.53 12.17 -34.60
C GLN A 100 13.24 13.67 -34.52
N SER A 101 13.17 14.37 -35.66
CA SER A 101 12.84 15.82 -35.70
C SER A 101 11.37 16.11 -35.31
N LYS A 102 10.44 15.21 -35.65
CA LYS A 102 9.02 15.33 -35.27
C LYS A 102 8.79 15.00 -33.79
N ALA A 103 9.50 13.99 -33.25
CA ALA A 103 9.43 13.62 -31.84
C ALA A 103 9.96 14.72 -30.92
N ALA A 104 11.07 15.39 -31.31
CA ALA A 104 11.61 16.53 -30.58
C ALA A 104 10.62 17.72 -30.55
N SER A 105 10.00 18.06 -31.69
CA SER A 105 8.97 19.11 -31.79
C SER A 105 7.71 18.77 -30.98
N ALA A 106 7.29 17.50 -30.96
CA ALA A 106 6.16 17.05 -30.15
C ALA A 106 6.46 17.12 -28.65
N ALA A 107 7.66 16.70 -28.23
CA ALA A 107 8.10 16.80 -26.84
C ALA A 107 8.10 18.27 -26.35
N THR A 108 8.57 19.21 -27.16
CA THR A 108 8.54 20.66 -26.81
C THR A 108 7.11 21.19 -26.64
N ALA A 109 6.16 20.76 -27.50
CA ALA A 109 4.76 21.15 -27.39
C ALA A 109 4.08 20.57 -26.15
N THR A 110 4.33 19.30 -25.84
CA THR A 110 3.81 18.60 -24.65
C THR A 110 4.33 19.23 -23.36
N LEU A 111 5.62 19.60 -23.33
CA LEU A 111 6.22 20.30 -22.19
C LEU A 111 5.65 21.73 -22.02
N TYR A 112 5.29 22.43 -23.12
CA TYR A 112 4.61 23.73 -23.04
C TYR A 112 3.19 23.62 -22.46
N ILE A 113 2.45 22.56 -22.81
CA ILE A 113 1.14 22.25 -22.21
C ILE A 113 1.29 22.04 -20.71
N LEU A 114 2.29 21.23 -20.29
CA LEU A 114 2.60 21.00 -18.89
C LEU A 114 2.78 22.34 -18.15
N ARG A 115 3.64 23.22 -18.70
CA ARG A 115 3.90 24.55 -18.14
C ARG A 115 2.64 25.39 -17.96
N ARG A 116 1.74 25.42 -18.95
CA ARG A 116 0.49 26.18 -18.86
C ARG A 116 -0.45 25.66 -17.78
N MET A 117 -0.59 24.34 -17.64
CA MET A 117 -1.41 23.73 -16.59
C MET A 117 -0.89 24.06 -15.19
N LEU A 118 0.42 24.28 -15.08
CA LEU A 118 1.09 24.64 -13.84
C LEU A 118 0.96 26.13 -13.52
N GLU A 119 0.97 27.01 -14.53
CA GLU A 119 0.65 28.43 -14.39
C GLU A 119 -0.83 28.62 -13.96
N GLU A 120 -1.75 27.82 -14.50
CA GLU A 120 -3.16 27.78 -14.04
C GLU A 120 -3.29 27.34 -12.57
N LEU A 121 -2.46 26.39 -12.13
CA LEU A 121 -2.35 26.00 -10.71
C LEU A 121 -1.82 27.13 -9.82
N GLU A 122 -0.89 27.95 -10.30
CA GLU A 122 -0.34 29.08 -9.53
C GLU A 122 -1.34 30.23 -9.37
N GLU A 123 -2.07 30.60 -10.42
CA GLU A 123 -3.08 31.67 -10.35
C GLU A 123 -4.21 31.33 -9.36
N VAL A 124 -4.57 30.06 -9.29
CA VAL A 124 -5.51 29.47 -8.32
C VAL A 124 -5.02 29.64 -6.86
N LEU A 125 -3.71 29.70 -6.63
CA LEU A 125 -3.10 29.67 -5.30
C LEU A 125 -2.69 31.04 -4.74
N ILE A 126 -2.34 32.04 -5.57
CA ILE A 126 -1.64 33.29 -5.15
C ILE A 126 -2.53 34.43 -4.58
N GLY A 127 -3.86 34.31 -4.49
CA GLY A 127 -4.70 35.38 -3.89
C GLY A 127 -4.23 35.83 -2.48
N ASN A 128 -4.14 37.13 -2.23
CA ASN A 128 -3.44 37.72 -1.06
C ASN A 128 -3.95 37.26 0.33
N PRO A 129 -3.07 37.18 1.35
CA PRO A 129 -3.45 36.92 2.74
C PRO A 129 -3.82 38.22 3.46
N HIS A 130 -5.11 38.39 3.82
CA HIS A 130 -5.49 39.37 4.84
C HIS A 130 -5.98 38.67 6.12
N GLU A 131 -5.30 39.07 7.20
CA GLU A 131 -5.59 39.01 8.64
C GLU A 131 -6.62 37.98 9.16
N SER A 132 -6.12 37.02 9.94
CA SER A 132 -6.93 36.15 10.79
C SER A 132 -6.78 36.50 12.27
N HIS A 133 -7.91 36.83 12.92
CA HIS A 133 -8.05 36.86 14.38
C HIS A 133 -7.92 35.46 15.01
N PRO A 134 -7.45 35.33 16.26
CA PRO A 134 -7.34 34.05 16.95
C PRO A 134 -8.67 33.68 17.66
N LEU A 135 -9.16 32.46 17.43
CA LEU A 135 -10.19 31.84 18.28
C LEU A 135 -9.62 30.60 18.98
N HIS A 136 -9.61 30.70 20.30
CA HIS A 136 -9.32 29.65 21.26
C HIS A 136 -10.31 28.49 21.19
N SER A 137 -9.82 27.28 21.52
CA SER A 137 -10.34 26.40 22.59
C SER A 137 -10.22 24.92 22.21
N LYS A 138 -9.07 24.30 22.54
CA LYS A 138 -8.99 22.85 22.70
C LYS A 138 -9.58 22.49 24.05
N ARG A 139 -10.85 22.08 24.10
CA ARG A 139 -11.40 21.36 25.26
C ARG A 139 -10.84 19.93 25.25
N SER A 140 -10.07 19.58 26.28
CA SER A 140 -9.78 18.20 26.62
C SER A 140 -11.05 17.59 27.23
N PHE A 141 -11.70 16.68 26.50
CA PHE A 141 -12.77 15.87 27.06
C PHE A 141 -12.16 14.65 27.75
N PHE A 142 -11.78 14.81 29.02
CA PHE A 142 -11.49 13.70 29.92
C PHE A 142 -12.81 13.24 30.54
N VAL A 143 -13.31 12.08 30.12
CA VAL A 143 -14.36 11.35 30.85
C VAL A 143 -13.68 10.29 31.70
N LYS A 144 -13.99 10.26 33.00
CA LYS A 144 -13.58 9.20 33.93
C LYS A 144 -14.14 7.86 33.44
N LEU A 145 -13.29 7.04 32.84
CA LEU A 145 -13.55 5.63 32.54
C LEU A 145 -13.20 4.84 33.81
N SER A 146 -14.18 4.47 34.61
CA SER A 146 -13.93 3.77 35.89
C SER A 146 -13.82 2.24 35.77
N LYS A 147 -13.97 1.64 34.59
CA LYS A 147 -13.73 0.21 34.32
C LYS A 147 -13.68 -0.05 32.81
N LEU A 148 -12.56 -0.57 32.31
CA LEU A 148 -12.48 -1.21 30.99
C LEU A 148 -12.30 -2.70 31.25
N TYR A 149 -13.36 -3.47 30.97
CA TYR A 149 -13.40 -4.91 31.22
C TYR A 149 -12.36 -5.65 30.37
N GLY A 150 -11.65 -6.61 30.98
CA GLY A 150 -10.70 -7.49 30.29
C GLY A 150 -9.22 -7.08 30.39
N LEU A 151 -8.93 -5.84 30.80
CA LEU A 151 -7.56 -5.38 31.05
C LEU A 151 -7.09 -5.63 32.51
N ASP A 152 -7.99 -6.10 33.38
CA ASP A 152 -7.73 -6.27 34.80
C ASP A 152 -6.66 -7.33 35.10
N VAL A 153 -6.63 -8.41 34.31
CA VAL A 153 -5.62 -9.48 34.43
C VAL A 153 -4.25 -8.92 34.11
N VAL A 154 -4.10 -8.28 32.94
CA VAL A 154 -2.83 -7.68 32.50
C VAL A 154 -2.39 -6.57 33.46
N LYS A 155 -3.32 -5.74 33.94
CA LYS A 155 -3.05 -4.74 34.97
C LYS A 155 -2.47 -5.38 36.23
N LYS A 156 -3.11 -6.45 36.73
CA LYS A 156 -2.68 -7.16 37.93
C LYS A 156 -1.31 -7.80 37.73
N ASP A 157 -1.03 -8.37 36.57
CA ASP A 157 0.27 -8.97 36.25
C ASP A 157 1.37 -7.90 36.22
N ILE A 158 1.13 -6.74 35.60
CA ILE A 158 2.08 -5.63 35.58
C ILE A 158 2.30 -5.08 37.00
N ILE A 159 1.24 -4.93 37.79
CA ILE A 159 1.36 -4.50 39.19
C ILE A 159 2.17 -5.52 40.00
N ASN A 160 1.93 -6.82 39.84
CA ASN A 160 2.70 -7.85 40.51
C ASN A 160 4.19 -7.78 40.13
N VAL A 161 4.51 -7.48 38.87
CA VAL A 161 5.89 -7.23 38.44
C VAL A 161 6.46 -6.00 39.14
N ILE A 162 5.75 -4.87 39.17
CA ILE A 162 6.21 -3.64 39.83
C ILE A 162 6.41 -3.84 41.34
N LEU A 163 5.57 -4.67 41.97
CA LEU A 163 5.59 -4.94 43.41
C LEU A 163 6.59 -6.02 43.82
N GLY A 164 6.91 -6.95 42.92
CA GLY A 164 7.69 -8.15 43.17
C GLY A 164 9.15 -7.89 43.55
N GLU A 165 9.74 -8.88 44.23
CA GLU A 165 11.14 -8.83 44.69
C GLU A 165 12.14 -8.69 43.53
N SER A 166 11.85 -9.29 42.37
CA SER A 166 12.68 -9.20 41.15
C SER A 166 12.76 -7.79 40.55
N PHE A 167 11.81 -6.91 40.85
CA PHE A 167 11.85 -5.49 40.48
C PHE A 167 12.63 -4.66 41.49
N ARG A 168 12.85 -5.20 42.70
CA ARG A 168 13.63 -4.61 43.79
C ARG A 168 15.06 -5.16 43.88
N ASP A 169 15.37 -6.25 43.17
CA ASP A 169 16.69 -6.86 43.13
C ASP A 169 17.75 -5.86 42.66
N SER A 170 18.89 -5.88 43.37
CA SER A 170 20.03 -4.98 43.23
C SER A 170 20.90 -5.28 42.00
N SER A 171 20.30 -5.65 40.87
CA SER A 171 21.02 -5.58 39.59
C SER A 171 21.14 -4.11 39.19
N ASP A 172 22.34 -3.62 38.88
CA ASP A 172 22.65 -2.21 38.54
C ASP A 172 21.89 -1.62 37.31
N SER A 173 20.94 -2.36 36.73
CA SER A 173 20.15 -1.91 35.57
C SER A 173 18.74 -1.46 35.96
N ILE A 174 18.35 -0.29 35.46
CA ILE A 174 16.99 0.22 35.57
C ILE A 174 16.00 -0.71 34.86
N LYS A 175 14.91 -1.08 35.57
CA LYS A 175 13.89 -1.96 35.01
C LYS A 175 12.97 -1.20 34.05
N THR A 176 12.78 -1.78 32.87
CA THR A 176 11.88 -1.21 31.84
C THR A 176 10.76 -2.19 31.53
N ILE A 177 9.52 -1.70 31.63
CA ILE A 177 8.29 -2.42 31.33
C ILE A 177 7.71 -1.81 30.06
N ILE A 178 7.48 -2.61 29.01
CA ILE A 178 6.89 -2.15 27.76
C ILE A 178 5.52 -2.79 27.56
N ILE A 179 4.51 -1.95 27.33
CA ILE A 179 3.17 -2.36 26.91
C ILE A 179 3.07 -2.14 25.40
N VAL A 180 2.96 -3.23 24.65
CA VAL A 180 2.89 -3.26 23.19
C VAL A 180 1.49 -3.66 22.75
N GLY A 181 1.00 -3.09 21.66
CA GLY A 181 -0.28 -3.52 21.07
C GLY A 181 -0.77 -2.55 20.01
N MET A 182 -1.76 -2.96 19.22
CA MET A 182 -2.32 -2.12 18.15
C MET A 182 -2.90 -0.79 18.68
N GLU A 183 -3.05 0.20 17.81
CA GLU A 183 -3.75 1.42 18.19
C GLU A 183 -5.20 1.12 18.59
N GLY A 184 -5.73 1.82 19.60
CA GLY A 184 -7.08 1.58 20.13
C GLY A 184 -7.23 0.37 21.06
N THR A 185 -6.18 -0.41 21.35
CA THR A 185 -6.23 -1.53 22.32
C THR A 185 -6.26 -1.11 23.78
N GLY A 186 -6.04 0.18 24.08
CA GLY A 186 -6.13 0.72 25.44
C GLY A 186 -4.79 0.79 26.20
N LYS A 187 -3.64 0.70 25.53
CA LYS A 187 -2.29 0.82 26.14
C LYS A 187 -2.14 2.03 27.07
N THR A 188 -2.42 3.24 26.56
CA THR A 188 -2.35 4.50 27.30
C THR A 188 -3.27 4.48 28.52
N TYR A 189 -4.46 3.89 28.39
CA TYR A 189 -5.39 3.77 29.50
C TYR A 189 -4.84 2.80 30.57
N LEU A 190 -4.37 1.62 30.16
CA LEU A 190 -3.77 0.64 31.07
C LEU A 190 -2.58 1.24 31.83
N ALA A 191 -1.67 1.92 31.13
CA ALA A 191 -0.54 2.61 31.76
C ALA A 191 -1.00 3.66 32.78
N ARG A 192 -2.03 4.45 32.46
CA ARG A 192 -2.62 5.40 33.43
C ARG A 192 -3.22 4.69 34.65
N CYS A 193 -3.93 3.58 34.43
CA CYS A 193 -4.51 2.80 35.52
C CYS A 193 -3.45 2.21 36.45
N ILE A 194 -2.26 1.90 35.93
CA ILE A 194 -1.11 1.46 36.75
C ILE A 194 -0.54 2.65 37.52
N CYS A 195 -0.27 3.78 36.84
CA CYS A 195 0.29 4.98 37.46
C CYS A 195 -0.62 5.66 38.50
N THR A 196 -1.91 5.32 38.51
CA THR A 196 -2.91 5.84 39.47
C THR A 196 -3.39 4.79 40.47
N ASP A 197 -2.82 3.58 40.44
CA ASP A 197 -3.16 2.52 41.37
C ASP A 197 -2.64 2.84 42.77
N CYS A 198 -3.45 2.58 43.80
CA CYS A 198 -3.08 2.90 45.18
C CYS A 198 -1.80 2.18 45.63
N GLN A 199 -1.60 0.94 45.20
CA GLN A 199 -0.42 0.16 45.58
C GLN A 199 0.86 0.71 44.94
N VAL A 200 0.75 1.28 43.74
CA VAL A 200 1.87 1.91 43.03
C VAL A 200 2.16 3.28 43.64
N LEU A 201 1.13 4.07 43.92
CA LEU A 201 1.27 5.40 44.53
C LEU A 201 1.91 5.36 45.93
N GLU A 202 1.70 4.29 46.69
CA GLU A 202 2.32 4.12 48.02
C GLU A 202 3.82 3.84 47.98
N ILE A 203 4.36 3.41 46.83
CA ILE A 203 5.74 2.91 46.71
C ILE A 203 6.66 3.90 46.02
N PHE A 204 6.16 4.69 45.07
CA PHE A 204 6.97 5.61 44.28
C PHE A 204 6.84 7.04 44.83
N ASP A 205 7.98 7.65 45.15
CA ASP A 205 8.06 9.06 45.56
C ASP A 205 7.67 10.01 44.42
N ASN A 206 8.00 9.62 43.18
CA ASN A 206 7.64 10.36 41.98
C ASN A 206 7.02 9.44 40.93
N ILE A 207 5.85 9.80 40.42
CA ILE A 207 5.28 9.21 39.20
C ILE A 207 5.24 10.31 38.15
N ILE A 208 6.00 10.11 37.07
CA ILE A 208 6.23 11.12 36.03
C ILE A 208 5.54 10.64 34.76
N TRP A 209 4.58 11.40 34.24
CA TRP A 209 3.88 11.05 33.01
C TRP A 209 4.31 11.95 31.85
N VAL A 210 4.80 11.36 30.77
CA VAL A 210 5.22 12.09 29.56
C VAL A 210 4.58 11.46 28.34
N ASN A 211 3.82 12.26 27.60
CA ASN A 211 3.35 11.86 26.27
C ASN A 211 4.43 12.20 25.22
N VAL A 212 4.88 11.18 24.50
CA VAL A 212 5.91 11.24 23.46
C VAL A 212 5.19 11.45 22.12
N SER A 213 5.59 12.48 21.37
CA SER A 213 5.10 12.73 19.99
C SER A 213 5.74 11.75 19.00
N ASP A 214 5.37 11.80 17.71
CA ASP A 214 5.88 10.88 16.68
C ASP A 214 7.43 10.81 16.60
N ASP A 215 8.13 11.87 17.01
CA ASP A 215 9.60 11.88 17.17
C ASP A 215 10.03 11.79 18.65
N PHE A 216 10.90 10.83 19.00
CA PHE A 216 11.56 10.70 20.30
C PHE A 216 12.66 11.76 20.46
N ASP A 217 12.28 12.98 20.82
CA ASP A 217 13.20 14.11 21.06
C ASP A 217 13.51 14.21 22.57
N LEU A 218 14.73 13.80 22.97
CA LEU A 218 15.14 13.79 24.37
C LEU A 218 15.06 15.19 25.01
N GLY A 219 15.31 16.25 24.25
CA GLY A 219 15.14 17.62 24.71
C GLY A 219 13.70 17.96 25.07
N LYS A 220 12.73 17.59 24.23
CA LYS A 220 11.30 17.80 24.52
C LYS A 220 10.84 16.94 25.70
N ILE A 221 11.32 15.70 25.78
CA ILE A 221 11.01 14.76 26.86
C ILE A 221 11.54 15.29 28.19
N ALA A 222 12.82 15.66 28.27
CA ALA A 222 13.45 16.18 29.49
C ALA A 222 12.72 17.42 30.05
N ARG A 223 12.26 18.32 29.18
CA ARG A 223 11.47 19.49 29.59
C ARG A 223 10.14 19.07 30.20
N LYS A 224 9.42 18.13 29.59
CA LYS A 224 8.15 17.60 30.13
C LYS A 224 8.35 16.89 31.48
N ILE A 225 9.46 16.17 31.65
CA ILE A 225 9.84 15.54 32.93
C ILE A 225 10.01 16.61 34.02
N ILE A 226 10.74 17.70 33.74
CA ILE A 226 10.95 18.79 34.71
C ILE A 226 9.64 19.45 35.09
N LEU A 227 8.76 19.75 34.12
CA LEU A 227 7.44 20.31 34.41
C LEU A 227 6.65 19.43 35.38
N SER A 228 6.68 18.10 35.17
CA SER A 228 6.01 17.13 36.02
C SER A 228 6.63 17.05 37.42
N LEU A 229 7.97 17.10 37.52
CA LEU A 229 8.69 17.03 38.80
C LEU A 229 8.58 18.31 39.63
N GLU A 230 8.41 19.46 38.97
CA GLU A 230 8.39 20.77 39.61
C GLU A 230 6.99 21.40 39.69
N GLY A 231 5.97 20.76 39.11
CA GLY A 231 4.59 21.25 39.12
C GLY A 231 4.41 22.56 38.37
N LEU A 232 5.22 22.79 37.33
CA LEU A 232 5.20 24.04 36.56
C LEU A 232 4.05 24.07 35.54
N GLU A 233 3.48 25.26 35.31
CA GLU A 233 2.46 25.45 34.28
C GLU A 233 3.03 25.26 32.87
N HIS A 234 2.18 24.82 31.93
CA HIS A 234 2.57 24.53 30.55
C HIS A 234 3.23 25.70 29.82
N ASP A 235 2.90 26.95 30.16
CA ASP A 235 3.52 28.14 29.56
C ASP A 235 5.03 28.25 29.87
N SER A 236 5.50 27.58 30.92
CA SER A 236 6.92 27.47 31.28
C SER A 236 7.75 26.66 30.28
N LEU A 237 7.12 25.90 29.37
CA LEU A 237 7.82 25.15 28.31
C LEU A 237 8.72 26.05 27.45
N ARG A 238 8.25 27.27 27.14
CA ARG A 238 8.99 28.23 26.31
C ARG A 238 10.25 28.77 26.98
N LEU A 239 10.28 28.81 28.31
CA LEU A 239 11.47 29.20 29.06
C LEU A 239 12.48 28.06 29.11
N LEU A 240 12.00 26.82 29.25
CA LEU A 240 12.84 25.62 29.25
C LEU A 240 13.41 25.28 27.87
N THR A 241 12.85 25.78 26.76
CA THR A 241 13.44 25.61 25.42
C THR A 241 14.78 26.30 25.25
N LEU A 242 15.08 27.34 26.03
CA LEU A 242 16.36 28.06 25.98
C LEU A 242 17.46 27.38 26.81
N VAL A 243 17.11 26.36 27.59
CA VAL A 243 18.06 25.65 28.46
C VAL A 243 18.73 24.50 27.69
N PRO A 244 20.07 24.38 27.73
CA PRO A 244 20.79 23.27 27.12
C PRO A 244 20.36 21.90 27.66
N LEU A 245 20.36 20.88 26.81
CA LEU A 245 19.92 19.52 27.17
C LEU A 245 20.65 18.96 28.40
N GLN A 246 21.98 19.06 28.43
CA GLN A 246 22.77 18.54 29.56
C GLN A 246 22.34 19.15 30.90
N SER A 247 22.08 20.45 30.93
CA SER A 247 21.61 21.14 32.14
C SER A 247 20.22 20.67 32.58
N LEU A 248 19.36 20.26 31.64
CA LEU A 248 18.06 19.65 31.95
C LEU A 248 18.26 18.24 32.53
N LEU A 249 19.13 17.42 31.94
CA LEU A 249 19.44 16.08 32.43
C LEU A 249 20.04 16.11 33.84
N ASP A 250 21.02 16.97 34.10
CA ASP A 250 21.62 17.16 35.43
C ASP A 250 20.60 17.63 36.48
N ARG A 251 19.61 18.43 36.04
CA ARG A 251 18.51 18.90 36.88
C ARG A 251 17.52 17.78 37.20
N ILE A 252 17.20 16.92 36.23
CA ILE A 252 16.37 15.73 36.44
C ILE A 252 17.07 14.79 37.42
N GLN A 253 18.36 14.48 37.18
CA GLN A 253 19.17 13.62 38.04
C GLN A 253 19.12 14.07 39.50
N ARG A 254 19.42 15.34 39.79
CA ARG A 254 19.37 15.88 41.17
C ARG A 254 18.00 15.76 41.84
N LYS A 255 16.92 15.69 41.07
CA LYS A 255 15.54 15.57 41.59
C LYS A 255 15.12 14.13 41.86
N ILE A 256 15.73 13.16 41.17
CA ILE A 256 15.39 11.73 41.28
C ILE A 256 16.38 10.95 42.14
N VAL A 257 17.59 11.48 42.39
CA VAL A 257 18.57 10.88 43.31
C VAL A 257 17.94 10.62 44.67
N ASN A 258 18.16 9.42 45.21
CA ASN A 258 17.60 8.94 46.47
C ASN A 258 16.06 8.93 46.54
N LYS A 259 15.38 8.96 45.38
CA LYS A 259 13.93 8.79 45.29
C LYS A 259 13.58 7.61 44.41
N LYS A 260 12.55 6.87 44.78
CA LYS A 260 11.98 5.81 43.97
C LYS A 260 11.05 6.43 42.94
N SER A 261 11.47 6.43 41.67
CA SER A 261 10.76 7.14 40.60
C SER A 261 10.26 6.18 39.53
N LEU A 262 9.01 6.37 39.07
CA LEU A 262 8.42 5.68 37.92
C LEU A 262 8.19 6.67 36.79
N LEU A 263 8.88 6.51 35.67
CA LEU A 263 8.67 7.30 34.45
C LEU A 263 7.76 6.56 33.48
N ALA A 264 6.60 7.12 33.16
CA ALA A 264 5.69 6.61 32.14
C ALA A 264 5.83 7.40 30.83
N LEU A 265 6.32 6.75 29.79
CA LEU A 265 6.42 7.26 28.42
C LEU A 265 5.27 6.72 27.57
N ASP A 266 4.34 7.61 27.23
CA ASP A 266 3.12 7.29 26.50
C ASP A 266 3.27 7.58 24.99
N GLY A 267 3.11 6.56 24.15
CA GLY A 267 3.08 6.72 22.68
C GLY A 267 4.44 6.73 21.99
N VAL A 268 5.41 5.91 22.42
CA VAL A 268 6.72 5.84 21.75
C VAL A 268 6.59 5.15 20.39
N GLY A 269 6.87 5.88 19.31
CA GLY A 269 7.05 5.36 17.95
C GLY A 269 8.53 5.04 17.70
N ARG A 270 9.16 5.75 16.76
CA ARG A 270 10.60 5.62 16.50
C ARG A 270 11.43 6.25 17.62
N TYR A 271 12.56 5.64 17.96
CA TYR A 271 13.49 6.17 18.96
C TYR A 271 14.94 6.12 18.47
N ASP A 272 15.75 7.03 19.01
CA ASP A 272 17.19 7.06 18.84
C ASP A 272 17.86 6.32 20.01
N CYS A 273 18.83 5.46 19.69
CA CYS A 273 19.47 4.59 20.68
C CYS A 273 20.28 5.39 21.69
N ASP A 274 21.01 6.40 21.24
CA ASP A 274 21.87 7.24 22.08
C ASP A 274 21.02 8.08 23.04
N ASP A 275 19.93 8.68 22.54
CA ASP A 275 18.98 9.45 23.36
C ASP A 275 18.26 8.57 24.40
N TRP A 276 17.90 7.34 24.04
CA TRP A 276 17.29 6.39 24.97
C TRP A 276 18.25 5.94 26.07
N GLU A 277 19.50 5.64 25.70
CA GLU A 277 20.56 5.26 26.64
C GLU A 277 20.89 6.42 27.60
N ALA A 278 20.99 7.65 27.09
CA ALA A 278 21.20 8.84 27.91
C ALA A 278 20.06 9.04 28.92
N LEU A 279 18.80 8.86 28.51
CA LEU A 279 17.65 8.94 29.41
C LEU A 279 17.68 7.84 30.47
N ARG A 280 17.98 6.59 30.08
CA ARG A 280 18.12 5.46 31.01
C ARG A 280 19.23 5.72 32.04
N ALA A 281 20.39 6.21 31.60
CA ALA A 281 21.52 6.52 32.47
C ALA A 281 21.17 7.57 33.53
N VAL A 282 20.37 8.59 33.19
CA VAL A 282 19.89 9.56 34.18
C VAL A 282 19.03 8.87 35.24
N PHE A 283 18.08 8.04 34.84
CA PHE A 283 17.16 7.38 35.79
C PHE A 283 17.80 6.24 36.60
N GLN A 284 18.93 5.69 36.17
CA GLN A 284 19.74 4.75 36.96
C GLN A 284 20.25 5.35 38.28
N HIS A 285 20.38 6.68 38.38
CA HIS A 285 20.78 7.36 39.62
C HIS A 285 19.66 7.44 40.67
N GLY A 286 18.46 6.95 40.35
CA GLY A 286 17.35 6.83 41.30
C GLY A 286 17.58 5.72 42.34
N MET A 287 16.67 5.64 43.32
CA MET A 287 16.71 4.56 44.31
C MET A 287 16.38 3.20 43.67
N SER A 288 16.94 2.11 44.20
CA SER A 288 16.64 0.74 43.77
C SER A 288 15.12 0.47 43.70
N GLY A 289 14.70 -0.13 42.58
CA GLY A 289 13.29 -0.31 42.24
C GLY A 289 12.63 0.91 41.57
N SER A 290 13.40 1.91 41.14
CA SER A 290 12.95 2.87 40.13
C SER A 290 12.81 2.17 38.78
N GLY A 291 11.91 2.67 37.92
CA GLY A 291 11.65 2.03 36.64
C GLY A 291 11.04 2.93 35.58
N ILE A 292 11.01 2.41 34.37
CA ILE A 292 10.43 3.09 33.20
C ILE A 292 9.31 2.22 32.63
N LEU A 293 8.13 2.79 32.46
CA LEU A 293 6.98 2.20 31.80
C LEU A 293 6.82 2.84 30.42
N VAL A 294 6.87 2.05 29.36
CA VAL A 294 6.73 2.52 27.97
C VAL A 294 5.47 1.94 27.36
N THR A 295 4.72 2.75 26.63
CA THR A 295 3.67 2.24 25.72
C THR A 295 4.08 2.50 24.29
N THR A 296 3.97 1.47 23.45
CA THR A 296 4.29 1.57 22.01
C THR A 296 3.30 0.78 21.18
N HIS A 297 3.10 1.19 19.94
CA HIS A 297 2.35 0.43 18.95
C HIS A 297 3.24 -0.42 18.05
N GLU A 298 4.57 -0.25 18.10
CA GLU A 298 5.53 -0.98 17.27
C GLU A 298 6.19 -2.12 18.06
N HIS A 299 6.07 -3.35 17.56
CA HIS A 299 6.68 -4.52 18.22
C HIS A 299 8.21 -4.55 18.07
N SER A 300 8.73 -3.97 16.99
CA SER A 300 10.17 -3.79 16.73
C SER A 300 10.84 -2.94 17.81
N VAL A 301 10.20 -1.82 18.20
CA VAL A 301 10.67 -0.92 19.25
C VAL A 301 10.79 -1.65 20.58
N ALA A 302 9.78 -2.47 20.90
CA ALA A 302 9.77 -3.24 22.14
C ALA A 302 10.92 -4.25 22.28
N GLY A 303 11.30 -4.89 21.16
CA GLY A 303 12.41 -5.83 21.11
C GLY A 303 13.78 -5.13 21.14
N ALA A 304 13.89 -3.96 20.51
CA ALA A 304 15.14 -3.20 20.45
C ALA A 304 15.46 -2.44 21.75
N MET A 305 14.45 -2.04 22.53
CA MET A 305 14.62 -1.20 23.72
C MET A 305 15.25 -1.89 24.96
N GLU A 306 15.85 -3.08 24.83
CA GLU A 306 16.40 -3.89 25.94
C GLU A 306 15.47 -3.93 27.17
N SER A 307 14.23 -4.36 26.90
CA SER A 307 13.13 -4.38 27.86
C SER A 307 13.32 -5.46 28.92
N SER A 308 13.08 -5.15 30.19
CA SER A 308 13.07 -6.16 31.26
C SER A 308 11.79 -6.99 31.21
N TYR A 309 10.67 -6.37 30.82
CA TYR A 309 9.37 -7.02 30.71
C TYR A 309 8.59 -6.47 29.52
N ILE A 310 8.00 -7.35 28.72
CA ILE A 310 7.16 -6.98 27.56
C ILE A 310 5.77 -7.59 27.75
N PHE A 311 4.74 -6.73 27.71
CA PHE A 311 3.33 -7.13 27.80
C PHE A 311 2.62 -6.80 26.49
N CYS A 312 2.19 -7.83 25.77
CA CYS A 312 1.48 -7.69 24.51
C CYS A 312 -0.04 -7.65 24.76
N LEU A 313 -0.67 -6.52 24.46
CA LEU A 313 -2.11 -6.34 24.48
C LEU A 313 -2.73 -6.85 23.17
N GLY A 314 -3.44 -7.97 23.28
CA GLY A 314 -4.23 -8.55 22.20
C GLY A 314 -5.60 -7.87 22.01
N LYS A 315 -6.35 -8.36 21.03
CA LYS A 315 -7.75 -8.01 20.80
C LYS A 315 -8.61 -8.53 21.96
N LEU A 316 -9.61 -7.74 22.38
CA LEU A 316 -10.64 -8.19 23.31
C LEU A 316 -11.61 -9.15 22.60
N SER A 317 -12.30 -10.00 23.38
CA SER A 317 -13.40 -10.81 22.85
C SER A 317 -14.62 -9.95 22.51
N ASP A 318 -15.47 -10.45 21.62
CA ASP A 318 -16.73 -9.78 21.25
C ASP A 318 -17.60 -9.52 22.48
N GLU A 319 -17.64 -10.45 23.44
CA GLU A 319 -18.28 -10.28 24.74
C GLU A 319 -17.75 -9.08 25.53
N LEU A 320 -16.43 -8.89 25.58
CA LEU A 320 -15.83 -7.77 26.30
C LEU A 320 -16.06 -6.45 25.57
N CYS A 321 -16.02 -6.45 24.24
CA CYS A 321 -16.45 -5.29 23.43
C CYS A 321 -17.94 -4.98 23.65
N TRP A 322 -18.79 -5.99 23.76
CA TRP A 322 -20.21 -5.83 24.08
C TRP A 322 -20.39 -5.21 25.45
N MET A 323 -19.68 -5.67 26.47
CA MET A 323 -19.73 -5.07 27.81
C MET A 323 -19.36 -3.59 27.81
N ILE A 324 -18.32 -3.21 27.07
CA ILE A 324 -17.92 -1.79 26.93
C ILE A 324 -19.01 -0.98 26.24
N LEU A 325 -19.53 -1.50 25.13
CA LEU A 325 -20.54 -0.83 24.33
C LEU A 325 -21.87 -0.70 25.08
N ARG A 326 -22.23 -1.72 25.88
CA ARG A 326 -23.35 -1.73 26.81
C ARG A 326 -23.22 -0.64 27.86
N GLU A 327 -22.09 -0.62 28.57
CA GLU A 327 -21.82 0.33 29.66
C GLU A 327 -21.84 1.79 29.18
N VAL A 328 -21.32 2.04 27.98
CA VAL A 328 -21.21 3.40 27.44
C VAL A 328 -22.47 3.82 26.70
N GLY A 329 -23.13 2.90 25.99
CA GLY A 329 -24.25 3.19 25.09
C GLY A 329 -25.65 3.12 25.71
N LEU A 330 -25.83 2.44 26.84
CA LEU A 330 -27.12 2.39 27.53
C LEU A 330 -27.33 3.61 28.43
N ASN A 331 -28.49 4.25 28.27
CA ASN A 331 -28.99 5.30 29.18
C ASN A 331 -30.03 4.77 30.18
N ASP A 332 -30.62 3.60 29.90
CA ASP A 332 -31.72 2.99 30.67
C ASP A 332 -31.54 1.47 30.70
N ASP A 333 -31.41 0.90 31.89
CA ASP A 333 -31.21 -0.54 32.13
C ASP A 333 -32.40 -1.38 31.63
N THR A 334 -33.58 -0.79 31.44
CA THR A 334 -34.76 -1.50 30.92
C THR A 334 -34.66 -1.84 29.44
N LEU A 335 -33.75 -1.21 28.69
CA LEU A 335 -33.51 -1.48 27.28
C LEU A 335 -32.53 -2.65 27.03
N GLU A 336 -31.83 -3.14 28.05
CA GLU A 336 -30.71 -4.11 27.93
C GLU A 336 -31.11 -5.34 27.11
N TYR A 337 -32.21 -6.00 27.48
CA TYR A 337 -32.70 -7.20 26.79
C TYR A 337 -33.13 -6.95 25.35
N ALA A 338 -33.57 -5.73 25.03
CA ALA A 338 -34.11 -5.41 23.71
C ALA A 338 -32.99 -5.07 22.70
N VAL A 339 -31.84 -4.60 23.19
CA VAL A 339 -30.70 -4.23 22.33
C VAL A 339 -29.58 -5.26 22.33
N GLU A 340 -29.66 -6.33 23.12
CA GLU A 340 -28.56 -7.29 23.30
C GLU A 340 -28.09 -7.92 21.98
N ASP A 341 -29.01 -8.44 21.16
CA ASP A 341 -28.66 -9.05 19.87
C ASP A 341 -28.00 -8.04 18.90
N ILE A 342 -28.56 -6.82 18.86
CA ILE A 342 -28.06 -5.72 18.03
C ILE A 342 -26.67 -5.28 18.53
N GLY A 343 -26.51 -5.18 19.84
CA GLY A 343 -25.29 -4.75 20.51
C GLY A 343 -24.16 -5.75 20.40
N ARG A 344 -24.45 -7.06 20.46
CA ARG A 344 -23.47 -8.13 20.20
C ARG A 344 -22.99 -8.10 18.74
N GLU A 345 -23.88 -7.84 17.79
CA GLU A 345 -23.49 -7.71 16.38
C GLU A 345 -22.65 -6.43 16.15
N LEU A 346 -22.96 -5.33 16.82
CA LEU A 346 -22.11 -4.12 16.81
C LEU A 346 -20.75 -4.36 17.48
N ALA A 347 -20.70 -5.16 18.55
CA ALA A 347 -19.47 -5.53 19.23
C ALA A 347 -18.55 -6.36 18.32
N ARG A 348 -19.10 -7.32 17.56
CA ARG A 348 -18.34 -8.06 16.53
C ARG A 348 -17.69 -7.12 15.51
N ARG A 349 -18.38 -6.04 15.11
CA ARG A 349 -17.84 -5.02 14.18
C ARG A 349 -16.73 -4.16 14.78
N CYS A 350 -16.54 -4.18 16.10
CA CYS A 350 -15.41 -3.52 16.75
C CYS A 350 -14.10 -4.30 16.60
N GLU A 351 -14.17 -5.56 16.14
CA GLU A 351 -13.02 -6.47 15.95
C GLU A 351 -12.08 -6.54 17.16
N GLY A 352 -12.65 -6.55 18.36
CA GLY A 352 -11.89 -6.65 19.60
C GLY A 352 -11.14 -5.39 20.01
N LEU A 353 -11.44 -4.22 19.42
CA LEU A 353 -10.85 -2.94 19.82
C LEU A 353 -11.71 -2.25 20.89
N PRO A 354 -11.24 -2.16 22.16
CA PRO A 354 -12.00 -1.50 23.24
C PRO A 354 -12.34 -0.05 22.93
N PHE A 355 -11.43 0.68 22.27
CA PHE A 355 -11.69 2.06 21.89
C PHE A 355 -12.82 2.19 20.86
N ALA A 356 -12.91 1.26 19.91
CA ALA A 356 -13.99 1.24 18.93
C ALA A 356 -15.35 1.02 19.60
N ALA A 357 -15.43 0.04 20.51
CA ALA A 357 -16.63 -0.22 21.29
C ALA A 357 -17.08 1.00 22.11
N LYS A 358 -16.13 1.71 22.72
CA LYS A 358 -16.42 2.94 23.47
C LYS A 358 -16.99 4.04 22.57
N VAL A 359 -16.35 4.33 21.43
CA VAL A 359 -16.80 5.40 20.52
C VAL A 359 -18.21 5.11 20.00
N LEU A 360 -18.49 3.85 19.66
CA LEU A 360 -19.82 3.43 19.25
C LEU A 360 -20.84 3.62 20.37
N GLY A 361 -20.52 3.19 21.59
CA GLY A 361 -21.37 3.42 22.76
C GLY A 361 -21.63 4.91 22.98
N ASP A 362 -20.61 5.75 22.99
CA ASP A 362 -20.74 7.20 23.22
C ASP A 362 -21.62 7.86 22.15
N ALA A 363 -21.50 7.41 20.90
CA ALA A 363 -22.33 7.87 19.80
C ALA A 363 -23.79 7.46 20.01
N ILE A 364 -24.07 6.17 20.26
CA ILE A 364 -25.43 5.67 20.52
C ILE A 364 -26.08 6.44 21.66
N ARG A 365 -25.32 6.66 22.75
CA ARG A 365 -25.75 7.41 23.93
C ARG A 365 -26.18 8.84 23.62
N HIS A 366 -25.42 9.54 22.78
CA HIS A 366 -25.66 10.95 22.45
C HIS A 366 -26.89 11.19 21.56
N TYR A 367 -27.33 10.19 20.81
CA TYR A 367 -28.45 10.34 19.88
C TYR A 367 -29.82 10.02 20.49
N ASP A 368 -29.86 9.34 21.64
CA ASP A 368 -31.04 9.13 22.50
C ASP A 368 -32.34 8.72 21.76
N PHE A 369 -32.28 7.64 20.97
CA PHE A 369 -33.44 7.09 20.23
C PHE A 369 -33.93 5.73 20.76
N GLY A 370 -33.47 5.30 21.95
CA GLY A 370 -33.73 3.94 22.46
C GLY A 370 -33.33 2.86 21.44
N ILE A 371 -34.10 1.78 21.33
CA ILE A 371 -33.82 0.63 20.44
C ILE A 371 -33.65 1.02 18.95
N ARG A 372 -34.33 2.08 18.49
CA ARG A 372 -34.23 2.56 17.10
C ARG A 372 -32.88 3.17 16.78
N GLY A 373 -32.19 3.73 17.80
CA GLY A 373 -30.81 4.20 17.65
C GLY A 373 -29.86 3.05 17.39
N TRP A 374 -29.98 1.96 18.14
CA TRP A 374 -29.15 0.76 17.98
C TRP A 374 -29.34 0.13 16.58
N ASP A 375 -30.59 -0.04 16.14
CA ASP A 375 -30.91 -0.57 14.80
C ASP A 375 -30.41 0.36 13.67
N PHE A 376 -30.50 1.69 13.85
CA PHE A 376 -29.98 2.68 12.90
C PHE A 376 -28.46 2.53 12.68
N PHE A 377 -27.69 2.33 13.75
CA PHE A 377 -26.23 2.15 13.68
C PHE A 377 -25.84 0.76 13.14
N LEU A 378 -26.67 -0.26 13.34
CA LEU A 378 -26.43 -1.57 12.74
C LEU A 378 -26.65 -1.55 11.21
N ARG A 379 -27.71 -0.87 10.76
CA ARG A 379 -28.15 -0.83 9.34
C ARG A 379 -27.38 0.17 8.49
N ASN A 380 -27.10 1.36 9.01
CA ASN A 380 -26.30 2.35 8.32
C ASN A 380 -24.85 2.16 8.75
N CYS A 381 -23.98 1.69 7.85
CA CYS A 381 -22.54 1.60 8.10
C CYS A 381 -22.09 2.84 8.89
N ILE A 382 -21.60 2.62 10.11
CA ILE A 382 -21.53 3.62 11.20
C ILE A 382 -20.68 4.86 10.84
N TRP A 383 -19.95 4.76 9.74
CA TRP A 383 -19.02 5.73 9.16
C TRP A 383 -19.68 6.82 8.30
N LYS A 384 -20.94 6.64 7.88
CA LYS A 384 -21.65 7.62 7.02
C LYS A 384 -22.46 8.67 7.78
N SER A 385 -22.64 8.53 9.10
CA SER A 385 -23.32 9.55 9.91
C SER A 385 -22.48 10.83 9.93
N PRO A 386 -23.03 12.05 9.81
CA PRO A 386 -22.22 13.27 9.76
C PRO A 386 -21.56 13.70 11.10
N ARG A 387 -21.86 13.07 12.25
CA ARG A 387 -21.30 13.49 13.57
C ARG A 387 -20.34 12.51 14.26
N ILE A 388 -20.35 11.23 13.90
CA ILE A 388 -19.37 10.20 14.33
C ILE A 388 -17.98 10.33 13.63
N PRO A 389 -17.86 10.81 12.37
CA PRO A 389 -16.62 10.81 11.59
C PRO A 389 -15.50 11.56 12.31
N LYS A 390 -15.77 12.72 12.92
CA LYS A 390 -14.69 13.59 13.39
C LYS A 390 -13.76 13.02 14.46
N TYR A 391 -14.16 11.98 15.20
CA TYR A 391 -13.32 11.39 16.27
C TYR A 391 -12.73 10.03 15.89
N MET A 392 -13.50 9.17 15.23
CA MET A 392 -13.01 7.86 14.77
C MET A 392 -12.24 7.96 13.45
N SER A 393 -12.65 8.87 12.56
CA SER A 393 -11.79 9.28 11.44
C SER A 393 -10.51 9.87 11.98
N LYS A 394 -10.49 10.54 13.14
CA LYS A 394 -9.26 11.17 13.64
C LYS A 394 -8.17 10.18 14.03
N ILE A 395 -8.52 9.02 14.58
CA ILE A 395 -7.53 8.00 15.00
C ILE A 395 -7.08 7.16 13.80
N LEU A 396 -8.03 6.68 12.99
CA LEU A 396 -7.69 5.99 11.76
C LEU A 396 -7.01 6.93 10.75
N SER A 397 -7.34 8.23 10.76
CA SER A 397 -6.62 9.26 10.02
C SER A 397 -5.28 9.56 10.64
N LEU A 398 -5.08 9.48 11.97
CA LEU A 398 -3.75 9.66 12.57
C LEU A 398 -2.84 8.50 12.15
N SER A 399 -3.33 7.25 12.21
CA SER A 399 -2.60 6.09 11.67
C SER A 399 -2.31 6.22 10.17
N TYR A 400 -3.29 6.61 9.36
CA TYR A 400 -3.11 6.90 7.93
C TYR A 400 -2.17 8.09 7.70
N CYS A 401 -2.26 9.16 8.50
CA CYS A 401 -1.42 10.35 8.45
C CYS A 401 0.00 10.13 9.01
N ASN A 402 0.26 8.99 9.65
CA ASN A 402 1.60 8.59 10.07
C ASN A 402 2.30 7.73 9.02
N LEU A 403 1.56 7.20 8.02
CA LEU A 403 2.18 6.54 6.87
C LEU A 403 2.94 7.55 6.00
N PRO A 404 4.06 7.16 5.37
CA PRO A 404 4.69 7.96 4.31
C PRO A 404 3.70 8.26 3.17
N LEU A 405 3.81 9.45 2.55
CA LEU A 405 2.89 9.89 1.49
C LEU A 405 2.80 8.91 0.32
N SER A 406 3.92 8.30 -0.06
CA SER A 406 3.97 7.29 -1.12
C SER A 406 3.22 6.00 -0.75
N VAL A 407 3.27 5.59 0.52
CA VAL A 407 2.54 4.42 1.04
C VAL A 407 1.04 4.70 1.13
N ARG A 408 0.63 5.92 1.50
CA ARG A 408 -0.79 6.32 1.52
C ARG A 408 -1.44 6.21 0.15
N ARG A 409 -0.75 6.58 -0.92
CA ARG A 409 -1.28 6.45 -2.29
C ARG A 409 -1.49 4.99 -2.68
N CYS A 410 -0.55 4.12 -2.30
CA CYS A 410 -0.66 2.67 -2.49
C CYS A 410 -1.85 2.07 -1.71
N LEU A 411 -2.03 2.51 -0.46
CA LEU A 411 -3.16 2.09 0.39
C LEU A 411 -4.51 2.61 -0.16
N SER A 412 -4.53 3.84 -0.66
CA SER A 412 -5.70 4.46 -1.30
C SER A 412 -6.14 3.69 -2.54
N TYR A 413 -5.17 3.29 -3.37
CA TYR A 413 -5.44 2.40 -4.49
C TYR A 413 -5.96 1.04 -4.06
N TRP A 414 -5.43 0.42 -3.00
CA TRP A 414 -5.95 -0.88 -2.55
C TRP A 414 -7.42 -0.79 -2.07
N ALA A 415 -7.86 0.36 -1.58
CA ALA A 415 -9.25 0.54 -1.15
C ALA A 415 -10.27 0.55 -2.30
N ILE A 416 -9.86 0.60 -3.58
CA ILE A 416 -10.78 0.46 -4.73
C ILE A 416 -11.42 -0.93 -4.81
N PHE A 417 -10.74 -1.94 -4.25
CA PHE A 417 -11.25 -3.31 -4.22
C PHE A 417 -12.39 -3.45 -3.20
N PRO A 418 -13.28 -4.43 -3.37
CA PRO A 418 -14.32 -4.69 -2.39
C PRO A 418 -13.74 -4.97 -1.00
N LYS A 419 -14.52 -4.62 0.02
CA LYS A 419 -14.20 -4.97 1.40
C LYS A 419 -13.99 -6.47 1.55
N ASN A 420 -12.96 -6.87 2.29
CA ASN A 420 -12.52 -8.26 2.49
C ASN A 420 -12.03 -8.97 1.22
N PHE A 421 -11.78 -8.24 0.13
CA PHE A 421 -11.22 -8.83 -1.08
C PHE A 421 -9.80 -9.35 -0.82
N GLU A 422 -9.58 -10.64 -1.08
CA GLU A 422 -8.27 -11.28 -0.96
C GLU A 422 -7.50 -11.12 -2.26
N ILE A 423 -6.33 -10.50 -2.18
CA ILE A 423 -5.42 -10.30 -3.30
C ILE A 423 -4.04 -10.84 -2.94
N SER A 424 -3.30 -11.39 -3.90
CA SER A 424 -1.91 -11.78 -3.64
C SER A 424 -1.03 -10.53 -3.55
N LYS A 425 -0.02 -10.59 -2.68
CA LYS A 425 0.95 -9.51 -2.48
C LYS A 425 1.62 -9.10 -3.79
N THR A 426 2.11 -10.09 -4.56
CA THR A 426 2.78 -9.89 -5.84
C THR A 426 1.89 -9.14 -6.84
N LEU A 427 0.61 -9.51 -6.92
CA LEU A 427 -0.33 -8.86 -7.82
C LEU A 427 -0.58 -7.40 -7.43
N LEU A 428 -0.73 -7.12 -6.13
CA LEU A 428 -0.92 -5.74 -5.66
C LEU A 428 0.34 -4.87 -5.89
N VAL A 429 1.54 -5.44 -5.71
CA VAL A 429 2.80 -4.78 -6.07
C VAL A 429 2.84 -4.45 -7.56
N GLN A 430 2.51 -5.41 -8.44
CA GLN A 430 2.44 -5.17 -9.89
C GLN A 430 1.42 -4.09 -10.26
N HIS A 431 0.29 -4.01 -9.54
CA HIS A 431 -0.66 -2.92 -9.72
C HIS A 431 -0.05 -1.57 -9.34
N TRP A 432 0.65 -1.46 -8.21
CA TRP A 432 1.34 -0.23 -7.82
C TRP A 432 2.46 0.15 -8.80
N MET A 433 3.18 -0.82 -9.36
CA MET A 433 4.16 -0.60 -10.44
C MET A 433 3.49 -0.02 -11.68
N ALA A 434 2.36 -0.60 -12.10
CA ALA A 434 1.61 -0.15 -13.26
C ALA A 434 1.08 1.29 -13.11
N GLN A 435 0.65 1.67 -11.91
CA GLN A 435 0.27 3.05 -11.62
C GLN A 435 1.47 4.01 -11.56
N GLY A 436 2.68 3.47 -11.35
CA GLY A 436 3.90 4.24 -11.16
C GLY A 436 4.09 4.75 -9.73
N TYR A 437 3.57 4.05 -8.73
CA TYR A 437 3.67 4.44 -7.32
C TYR A 437 4.93 3.94 -6.61
N LEU A 438 5.62 2.95 -7.20
CA LEU A 438 6.86 2.38 -6.68
C LEU A 438 8.05 3.01 -7.38
N TYR A 439 8.69 3.94 -6.69
CA TYR A 439 9.84 4.68 -7.21
C TYR A 439 11.15 4.05 -6.78
N SER A 440 12.06 3.87 -7.74
CA SER A 440 13.49 3.72 -7.51
C SER A 440 14.27 4.42 -8.62
N SER A 441 15.44 4.98 -8.25
CA SER A 441 16.45 5.50 -9.18
C SER A 441 16.98 4.41 -10.11
N ASP A 442 16.91 3.16 -9.68
CA ASP A 442 17.23 1.99 -10.48
C ASP A 442 15.95 1.18 -10.72
N ASN A 443 15.54 1.04 -11.98
CA ASN A 443 14.32 0.31 -12.34
C ASN A 443 14.30 -1.11 -11.70
N LEU A 444 15.47 -1.68 -11.44
CA LEU A 444 15.73 -2.97 -10.76
C LEU A 444 15.33 -3.05 -9.28
N GLU A 445 14.69 -2.05 -8.67
CA GLU A 445 14.30 -2.13 -7.25
C GLU A 445 12.81 -1.93 -6.99
N MET A 446 11.97 -1.80 -8.03
CA MET A 446 10.53 -1.57 -7.85
C MET A 446 9.85 -2.65 -6.99
N GLU A 447 10.24 -3.91 -7.17
CA GLU A 447 9.72 -5.04 -6.38
C GLU A 447 10.12 -4.93 -4.90
N LEU A 448 11.38 -4.58 -4.62
CA LEU A 448 11.91 -4.36 -3.28
C LEU A 448 11.22 -3.17 -2.61
N LYS A 449 10.95 -2.10 -3.36
CA LYS A 449 10.19 -0.95 -2.85
C LYS A 449 8.76 -1.33 -2.48
N GLY A 450 8.12 -2.15 -3.31
CA GLY A 450 6.80 -2.71 -3.01
C GLY A 450 6.81 -3.54 -1.72
N GLU A 451 7.86 -4.34 -1.52
CA GLU A 451 8.09 -5.11 -0.30
C GLU A 451 8.26 -4.21 0.93
N GLU A 452 9.07 -3.15 0.84
CA GLU A 452 9.23 -2.14 1.90
C GLU A 452 7.90 -1.48 2.27
N TYR A 453 7.09 -1.12 1.27
CA TYR A 453 5.78 -0.51 1.50
C TYR A 453 4.82 -1.48 2.17
N PHE A 454 4.85 -2.75 1.79
CA PHE A 454 4.08 -3.79 2.48
C PHE A 454 4.51 -3.98 3.93
N LYS A 455 5.82 -4.00 4.21
CA LYS A 455 6.33 -4.05 5.59
C LYS A 455 5.89 -2.84 6.41
N CYS A 456 5.84 -1.66 5.79
CA CYS A 456 5.31 -0.46 6.41
C CYS A 456 3.81 -0.61 6.75
N LEU A 457 3.00 -1.07 5.80
CA LEU A 457 1.57 -1.33 6.01
C LEU A 457 1.31 -2.41 7.07
N GLU A 458 2.19 -3.42 7.15
CA GLU A 458 2.14 -4.49 8.14
C GLU A 458 2.44 -3.95 9.54
N ALA A 459 3.47 -3.11 9.68
CA ALA A 459 3.81 -2.44 10.94
C ALA A 459 2.64 -1.56 11.45
N HIS A 460 1.83 -1.02 10.55
CA HIS A 460 0.65 -0.22 10.89
C HIS A 460 -0.65 -1.06 10.96
N SER A 461 -0.53 -2.40 10.89
CA SER A 461 -1.65 -3.35 10.97
C SER A 461 -2.80 -3.02 9.99
N CYS A 462 -2.47 -2.49 8.81
CA CYS A 462 -3.46 -2.06 7.82
C CYS A 462 -4.18 -3.23 7.14
N PHE A 463 -3.63 -4.45 7.22
CA PHE A 463 -4.13 -5.64 6.56
C PHE A 463 -3.83 -6.91 7.37
N GLN A 464 -4.38 -8.03 6.93
CA GLN A 464 -4.13 -9.36 7.50
C GLN A 464 -3.76 -10.37 6.41
N TYR A 465 -2.85 -11.28 6.74
CA TYR A 465 -2.52 -12.41 5.87
C TYR A 465 -3.60 -13.50 5.94
N CYS A 466 -3.85 -14.13 4.80
CA CYS A 466 -4.75 -15.24 4.62
C CYS A 466 -3.95 -16.40 4.03
N THR A 467 -3.76 -17.46 4.81
CA THR A 467 -3.16 -18.71 4.38
C THR A 467 -4.24 -19.62 3.82
N ARG A 468 -4.03 -20.15 2.61
CA ARG A 468 -4.89 -21.17 2.00
C ARG A 468 -4.13 -22.49 1.87
N ASP A 469 -4.88 -23.58 1.78
CA ASP A 469 -4.34 -24.92 1.50
C ASP A 469 -3.50 -24.89 0.21
N GLY A 470 -2.21 -25.21 0.33
CA GLY A 470 -1.24 -25.13 -0.77
C GLY A 470 -0.15 -24.06 -0.62
N GLY A 471 -0.14 -23.31 0.49
CA GLY A 471 0.98 -22.43 0.86
C GLY A 471 1.00 -21.05 0.18
N MET A 472 -0.02 -20.72 -0.62
CA MET A 472 -0.11 -19.39 -1.22
C MET A 472 -0.60 -18.36 -0.20
N LEU A 473 0.24 -17.36 0.08
CA LEU A 473 -0.04 -16.26 1.00
C LEU A 473 -0.82 -15.16 0.26
N THR A 474 -2.07 -14.93 0.64
CA THR A 474 -2.87 -13.79 0.17
C THR A 474 -3.04 -12.78 1.30
N CYS A 475 -3.43 -11.55 0.97
CA CYS A 475 -3.68 -10.50 1.95
C CYS A 475 -5.04 -9.83 1.70
N LYS A 476 -5.69 -9.39 2.78
CA LYS A 476 -6.90 -8.57 2.73
C LYS A 476 -6.74 -7.34 3.61
N MET A 477 -7.18 -6.18 3.11
CA MET A 477 -7.18 -4.95 3.89
C MET A 477 -8.14 -5.09 5.07
N HIS A 478 -7.76 -4.51 6.22
CA HIS A 478 -8.63 -4.48 7.39
C HIS A 478 -9.90 -3.67 7.10
N SER A 479 -11.04 -4.17 7.56
CA SER A 479 -12.38 -3.63 7.29
C SER A 479 -12.52 -2.13 7.62
N LEU A 480 -11.99 -1.72 8.77
CA LEU A 480 -11.97 -0.35 9.30
C LEU A 480 -11.06 0.57 8.49
N VAL A 481 -9.91 0.06 8.04
CA VAL A 481 -8.95 0.81 7.22
C VAL A 481 -9.56 1.05 5.84
N HIS A 482 -10.20 0.03 5.26
CA HIS A 482 -10.94 0.15 4.01
C HIS A 482 -12.02 1.23 4.09
N ASP A 483 -12.88 1.18 5.11
CA ASP A 483 -13.95 2.17 5.30
C ASP A 483 -13.38 3.59 5.49
N CYS A 484 -12.28 3.73 6.25
CA CYS A 484 -11.61 5.01 6.45
C CYS A 484 -11.09 5.59 5.13
N VAL A 485 -10.34 4.80 4.37
CA VAL A 485 -9.73 5.24 3.11
C VAL A 485 -10.78 5.56 2.05
N GLN A 486 -11.85 4.75 1.94
CA GLN A 486 -13.00 5.02 1.07
C GLN A 486 -13.72 6.33 1.45
N SER A 487 -13.80 6.66 2.75
CA SER A 487 -14.39 7.93 3.18
C SER A 487 -13.54 9.15 2.82
N LEU A 488 -12.23 8.96 2.65
CA LEU A 488 -11.29 10.01 2.24
C LEU A 488 -11.24 10.17 0.71
N SER A 489 -11.41 9.07 -0.04
CA SER A 489 -11.36 9.04 -1.52
C SER A 489 -12.67 8.57 -2.16
N PRO A 490 -13.70 9.42 -2.25
CA PRO A 490 -14.98 9.04 -2.87
C PRO A 490 -14.94 9.01 -4.41
N TYR A 491 -13.79 9.32 -5.04
CA TYR A 491 -13.68 9.55 -6.48
C TYR A 491 -13.30 8.30 -7.29
N ASP A 492 -12.91 7.22 -6.62
CA ASP A 492 -12.65 5.91 -7.24
C ASP A 492 -13.88 5.02 -7.14
N LEU A 493 -14.23 4.31 -8.22
CA LEU A 493 -15.50 3.62 -8.35
C LEU A 493 -15.36 2.10 -8.22
N MET A 494 -16.16 1.51 -7.34
CA MET A 494 -16.48 0.08 -7.34
C MET A 494 -17.93 -0.10 -7.83
N MET A 495 -18.12 -0.84 -8.93
CA MET A 495 -19.44 -1.15 -9.49
C MET A 495 -19.74 -2.65 -9.47
N ARG A 496 -20.98 -3.03 -9.17
CA ARG A 496 -21.46 -4.41 -9.24
C ARG A 496 -22.45 -4.58 -10.40
N PHE A 497 -22.20 -5.58 -11.23
CA PHE A 497 -22.99 -5.95 -12.41
C PHE A 497 -23.68 -7.27 -12.16
N GLU A 498 -25.01 -7.21 -12.06
CA GLU A 498 -25.84 -8.37 -11.71
C GLU A 498 -26.71 -8.84 -12.89
N SER A 499 -26.78 -8.13 -14.03
CA SER A 499 -27.68 -8.51 -15.14
C SER A 499 -27.14 -8.27 -16.55
N VAL A 500 -27.56 -9.12 -17.49
CA VAL A 500 -27.22 -9.11 -18.94
C VAL A 500 -27.85 -7.94 -19.71
N LYS A 501 -28.77 -7.18 -19.12
CA LYS A 501 -29.56 -6.15 -19.85
C LYS A 501 -28.86 -4.79 -19.97
N GLN A 502 -27.78 -4.55 -19.22
CA GLN A 502 -26.99 -3.31 -19.34
C GLN A 502 -25.89 -3.48 -20.39
N LEU A 503 -26.22 -3.14 -21.64
CA LEU A 503 -25.24 -3.13 -22.74
C LEU A 503 -24.31 -1.91 -22.66
N THR A 504 -24.71 -0.85 -21.98
CA THR A 504 -23.99 0.42 -21.90
C THR A 504 -23.81 0.86 -20.45
N LEU A 505 -22.64 1.40 -20.15
CA LEU A 505 -22.32 2.00 -18.87
C LEU A 505 -22.09 3.49 -18.96
N ASN A 506 -22.73 4.22 -18.05
CA ASN A 506 -22.56 5.65 -17.91
C ASN A 506 -22.03 6.02 -16.52
N LEU A 507 -20.75 6.38 -16.48
CA LEU A 507 -20.08 6.80 -15.25
C LEU A 507 -20.58 8.16 -14.76
N SER A 508 -21.10 9.00 -15.66
CA SER A 508 -21.50 10.38 -15.34
C SER A 508 -22.88 10.52 -14.68
N SER A 509 -23.72 9.47 -14.72
CA SER A 509 -25.12 9.51 -14.25
C SER A 509 -25.37 8.79 -12.92
N TRP A 510 -24.33 8.32 -12.23
CA TRP A 510 -24.50 7.27 -11.23
C TRP A 510 -24.86 7.73 -9.80
N THR A 511 -24.88 9.03 -9.49
CA THR A 511 -25.53 9.50 -8.25
C THR A 511 -26.25 10.84 -8.41
N GLU A 512 -27.42 10.99 -7.77
CA GLU A 512 -28.17 12.25 -7.66
C GLU A 512 -27.48 13.27 -6.72
N GLU A 513 -26.52 12.83 -5.90
CA GLU A 513 -25.82 13.66 -4.91
C GLU A 513 -24.38 14.07 -5.30
N VAL A 514 -23.72 13.32 -6.19
CA VAL A 514 -22.34 13.59 -6.67
C VAL A 514 -22.22 13.21 -8.16
N LYS A 515 -22.12 14.22 -9.04
CA LYS A 515 -21.70 13.98 -10.43
C LYS A 515 -20.25 13.46 -10.43
N VAL A 516 -20.05 12.17 -10.65
CA VAL A 516 -18.72 11.58 -10.79
C VAL A 516 -18.20 11.93 -12.19
N VAL A 517 -17.60 13.11 -12.32
CA VAL A 517 -16.95 13.56 -13.55
C VAL A 517 -15.46 13.25 -13.43
N GLY A 518 -15.01 12.16 -14.05
CA GLY A 518 -13.57 11.86 -14.19
C GLY A 518 -13.03 10.78 -13.25
N THR A 519 -13.62 9.58 -13.28
CA THR A 519 -13.10 8.38 -12.60
C THR A 519 -11.78 7.91 -13.22
N HIS A 520 -10.76 7.69 -12.39
CA HIS A 520 -9.46 7.18 -12.83
C HIS A 520 -9.30 5.68 -12.57
N HIS A 521 -9.90 5.16 -11.49
CA HIS A 521 -9.83 3.76 -11.13
C HIS A 521 -11.23 3.14 -11.04
N LEU A 522 -11.45 2.06 -11.79
CA LEU A 522 -12.72 1.33 -11.83
C LEU A 522 -12.51 -0.16 -11.57
N VAL A 523 -13.20 -0.68 -10.55
CA VAL A 523 -13.37 -2.11 -10.32
C VAL A 523 -14.80 -2.52 -10.63
N MET A 524 -14.98 -3.47 -11.55
CA MET A 524 -16.28 -4.02 -11.93
C MET A 524 -16.40 -5.45 -11.41
N MET A 525 -17.42 -5.72 -10.59
CA MET A 525 -17.78 -7.07 -10.18
C MET A 525 -18.83 -7.60 -11.15
N ILE A 526 -18.48 -8.52 -12.04
CA ILE A 526 -19.38 -9.08 -13.05
C ILE A 526 -19.88 -10.44 -12.58
N ALA A 527 -21.19 -10.51 -12.32
CA ALA A 527 -21.87 -11.74 -11.93
C ALA A 527 -21.81 -12.79 -13.05
N GLN A 528 -21.91 -14.06 -12.65
CA GLN A 528 -21.92 -15.18 -13.59
C GLN A 528 -23.04 -15.02 -14.64
N GLY A 529 -22.70 -15.18 -15.91
CA GLY A 529 -23.63 -15.07 -17.03
C GLY A 529 -23.94 -13.64 -17.48
N ALA A 530 -23.47 -12.60 -16.79
CA ALA A 530 -23.47 -11.23 -17.31
C ALA A 530 -22.36 -11.05 -18.37
N GLY A 531 -22.65 -10.24 -19.39
CA GLY A 531 -21.67 -9.85 -20.41
C GLY A 531 -20.89 -8.61 -20.00
N PHE A 532 -19.69 -8.45 -20.57
CA PHE A 532 -18.90 -7.23 -20.40
C PHE A 532 -19.61 -6.07 -21.13
N PRO A 533 -19.64 -4.86 -20.55
CA PRO A 533 -20.31 -3.71 -21.15
C PRO A 533 -19.78 -3.42 -22.56
N MET A 534 -20.69 -3.20 -23.52
CA MET A 534 -20.29 -2.84 -24.90
C MET A 534 -19.73 -1.43 -25.01
N ASP A 535 -20.14 -0.54 -24.11
CA ASP A 535 -19.68 0.85 -24.07
C ASP A 535 -19.56 1.33 -22.62
N ILE A 536 -18.54 2.14 -22.32
CA ILE A 536 -18.28 2.72 -20.99
C ILE A 536 -18.10 4.23 -21.15
N SER A 537 -19.21 4.94 -21.30
CA SER A 537 -19.20 6.40 -21.42
C SER A 537 -18.60 7.08 -20.17
N GLY A 538 -17.73 8.06 -20.41
CA GLY A 538 -16.96 8.74 -19.36
C GLY A 538 -15.62 8.06 -19.00
N ALA A 539 -15.22 6.99 -19.68
CA ALA A 539 -13.96 6.28 -19.44
C ALA A 539 -12.71 6.97 -20.03
N GLU A 540 -12.82 8.20 -20.54
CA GLU A 540 -11.72 8.94 -21.18
C GLU A 540 -10.52 9.12 -20.25
N LYS A 541 -10.77 9.33 -18.94
CA LYS A 541 -9.75 9.52 -17.91
C LYS A 541 -9.32 8.24 -17.20
N LEU A 542 -9.83 7.09 -17.65
CA LEU A 542 -9.63 5.83 -16.96
C LEU A 542 -8.18 5.36 -17.08
N ARG A 543 -7.56 5.10 -15.92
CA ARG A 543 -6.20 4.57 -15.79
C ARG A 543 -6.17 3.12 -15.35
N THR A 544 -7.20 2.69 -14.65
CA THR A 544 -7.32 1.32 -14.15
C THR A 544 -8.69 0.76 -14.45
N LEU A 545 -8.72 -0.39 -15.08
CA LEU A 545 -9.93 -1.20 -15.19
C LEU A 545 -9.62 -2.61 -14.70
N VAL A 546 -10.31 -3.02 -13.63
CA VAL A 546 -10.27 -4.38 -13.12
C VAL A 546 -11.66 -4.98 -13.21
N ALA A 547 -11.82 -6.03 -14.00
CA ALA A 547 -13.06 -6.81 -14.08
C ALA A 547 -12.90 -8.07 -13.21
N VAL A 548 -13.59 -8.09 -12.08
CA VAL A 548 -13.73 -9.27 -11.23
C VAL A 548 -14.88 -10.11 -11.75
N THR A 549 -14.56 -11.21 -12.41
CA THR A 549 -15.52 -12.02 -13.17
C THR A 549 -15.70 -13.41 -12.56
N GLN A 550 -16.86 -14.01 -12.83
CA GLN A 550 -17.12 -15.44 -12.60
C GLN A 550 -17.50 -16.13 -13.92
N GLY A 551 -16.73 -15.86 -14.98
CA GLY A 551 -17.01 -16.34 -16.34
C GLY A 551 -17.94 -15.40 -17.10
N CYS A 552 -17.34 -14.41 -17.77
CA CYS A 552 -18.00 -13.35 -18.52
C CYS A 552 -17.70 -13.47 -20.03
N LEU A 553 -18.67 -13.07 -20.87
CA LEU A 553 -18.45 -12.89 -22.31
C LEU A 553 -17.86 -11.49 -22.56
N ILE A 554 -16.65 -11.45 -23.11
CA ILE A 554 -15.95 -10.22 -23.49
C ILE A 554 -15.80 -10.22 -25.01
N THR A 555 -16.51 -9.33 -25.70
CA THR A 555 -16.45 -9.26 -27.16
C THR A 555 -15.29 -8.37 -27.62
N SER A 556 -14.67 -8.70 -28.75
CA SER A 556 -13.66 -7.85 -29.39
C SER A 556 -14.17 -6.42 -29.65
N GLN A 557 -15.46 -6.27 -29.99
CA GLN A 557 -16.07 -4.95 -30.20
C GLN A 557 -16.15 -4.12 -28.91
N ALA A 558 -16.47 -4.73 -27.76
CA ALA A 558 -16.49 -4.03 -26.48
C ALA A 558 -15.08 -3.53 -26.09
N LEU A 559 -14.06 -4.37 -26.31
CA LEU A 559 -12.67 -3.97 -26.11
C LEU A 559 -12.24 -2.88 -27.10
N SER A 560 -12.68 -2.94 -28.35
CA SER A 560 -12.36 -1.92 -29.36
C SER A 560 -12.91 -0.56 -28.95
N ASN A 561 -14.14 -0.52 -28.43
CA ASN A 561 -14.74 0.71 -27.91
C ASN A 561 -13.96 1.26 -26.71
N LEU A 562 -13.65 0.39 -25.73
CA LEU A 562 -12.85 0.76 -24.57
C LEU A 562 -11.48 1.32 -24.98
N PHE A 563 -10.77 0.65 -25.89
CA PHE A 563 -9.42 1.05 -26.30
C PHE A 563 -9.41 2.35 -27.10
N LYS A 564 -10.50 2.67 -27.81
CA LYS A 564 -10.68 3.95 -28.50
C LYS A 564 -10.90 5.10 -27.53
N GLN A 565 -11.61 4.85 -26.42
CA GLN A 565 -11.98 5.86 -25.43
C GLN A 565 -10.88 6.11 -24.37
N SER A 566 -10.29 5.05 -23.81
CA SER A 566 -9.44 5.12 -22.61
C SER A 566 -7.94 5.14 -22.94
N LYS A 567 -7.43 6.23 -23.52
CA LYS A 567 -6.01 6.35 -23.93
C LYS A 567 -5.02 6.45 -22.76
N HIS A 568 -5.51 6.80 -21.57
CA HIS A 568 -4.70 6.91 -20.36
C HIS A 568 -4.61 5.61 -19.54
N LEU A 569 -5.15 4.50 -20.07
CA LEU A 569 -5.18 3.24 -19.35
C LEU A 569 -3.76 2.71 -19.07
N ARG A 570 -3.43 2.53 -17.79
CA ARG A 570 -2.17 1.96 -17.30
C ARG A 570 -2.31 0.50 -16.88
N LEU A 571 -3.48 0.12 -16.39
CA LEU A 571 -3.78 -1.22 -15.94
C LEU A 571 -5.10 -1.72 -16.50
N LEU A 572 -5.06 -2.87 -17.17
CA LEU A 572 -6.22 -3.62 -17.62
C LEU A 572 -6.14 -5.05 -17.11
N ASP A 573 -7.02 -5.41 -16.17
CA ASP A 573 -7.19 -6.77 -15.71
C ASP A 573 -8.59 -7.26 -16.05
N LEU A 574 -8.69 -8.15 -17.03
CA LEU A 574 -9.94 -8.77 -17.46
C LEU A 574 -10.13 -10.16 -16.87
N SER A 575 -9.30 -10.57 -15.92
CA SER A 575 -9.13 -11.96 -15.51
C SER A 575 -9.39 -12.22 -14.03
N LEU A 576 -9.49 -11.16 -13.23
CA LEU A 576 -9.56 -11.27 -11.78
C LEU A 576 -10.80 -12.12 -11.43
N THR A 577 -10.61 -13.20 -10.67
CA THR A 577 -11.73 -14.02 -10.19
C THR A 577 -11.80 -13.94 -8.68
N SER A 578 -12.99 -14.08 -8.10
CA SER A 578 -13.19 -14.04 -6.63
C SER A 578 -12.66 -15.29 -5.89
N GLY A 579 -11.66 -15.98 -6.43
CA GLY A 579 -11.03 -17.16 -5.81
C GLY A 579 -10.16 -17.96 -6.78
N TRP A 580 -8.96 -18.34 -6.34
CA TRP A 580 -7.91 -18.99 -7.16
C TRP A 580 -8.35 -20.29 -7.87
N HIS A 581 -9.32 -21.03 -7.30
CA HIS A 581 -9.82 -22.29 -7.87
C HIS A 581 -10.63 -22.12 -9.17
N ASN A 582 -11.09 -20.91 -9.49
CA ASN A 582 -11.89 -20.69 -10.70
C ASN A 582 -11.06 -20.60 -11.99
N CYS A 583 -9.73 -20.43 -11.90
CA CYS A 583 -8.84 -20.37 -13.07
C CYS A 583 -8.20 -21.72 -13.43
N PHE A 584 -8.00 -22.61 -12.43
CA PHE A 584 -7.11 -23.78 -12.57
C PHE A 584 -7.80 -25.15 -12.41
N GLY A 585 -9.10 -25.18 -12.10
CA GLY A 585 -9.88 -26.42 -12.11
C GLY A 585 -10.47 -26.73 -13.50
N PRO A 586 -10.69 -28.02 -13.85
CA PRO A 586 -11.43 -28.40 -15.07
C PRO A 586 -12.87 -27.83 -15.10
N SER A 587 -13.40 -27.40 -13.96
CA SER A 587 -14.70 -26.75 -13.77
C SER A 587 -14.68 -25.21 -13.82
N GLY A 588 -13.51 -24.57 -13.92
CA GLY A 588 -13.39 -23.11 -13.90
C GLY A 588 -14.01 -22.46 -15.15
N GLN A 589 -15.05 -21.63 -14.99
CA GLN A 589 -15.59 -20.84 -16.10
C GLN A 589 -14.69 -19.62 -16.31
N GLY A 590 -13.69 -19.75 -17.17
CA GLY A 590 -12.85 -18.64 -17.62
C GLY A 590 -13.64 -17.68 -18.53
N ASN A 591 -13.08 -16.50 -18.80
CA ASN A 591 -13.73 -15.55 -19.70
C ASN A 591 -13.74 -16.04 -21.14
N ILE A 592 -14.82 -15.72 -21.84
CA ILE A 592 -14.95 -15.98 -23.28
C ILE A 592 -14.48 -14.73 -23.99
N LEU A 593 -13.20 -14.74 -24.37
CA LEU A 593 -12.56 -13.71 -25.20
C LEU A 593 -11.90 -14.42 -26.39
N ASP A 594 -12.39 -14.16 -27.59
CA ASP A 594 -11.98 -14.81 -28.84
C ASP A 594 -10.82 -14.09 -29.54
N GLU A 595 -10.87 -12.76 -29.54
CA GLU A 595 -9.90 -11.90 -30.23
C GLU A 595 -9.66 -10.60 -29.46
N ILE A 596 -8.41 -10.12 -29.50
CA ILE A 596 -8.04 -8.79 -29.02
C ILE A 596 -7.99 -7.85 -30.22
N PRO A 597 -8.71 -6.72 -30.19
CA PRO A 597 -8.72 -5.78 -31.29
C PRO A 597 -7.36 -5.08 -31.47
N VAL A 598 -7.00 -4.79 -32.72
CA VAL A 598 -5.70 -4.22 -33.10
C VAL A 598 -5.46 -2.83 -32.49
N GLU A 599 -6.54 -2.12 -32.13
CA GLU A 599 -6.50 -0.81 -31.47
C GLU A 599 -5.83 -0.81 -30.09
N ILE A 600 -5.49 -1.98 -29.55
CA ILE A 600 -4.70 -2.11 -28.33
C ILE A 600 -3.36 -1.34 -28.40
N CYS A 601 -2.75 -1.20 -29.59
CA CYS A 601 -1.53 -0.40 -29.78
C CYS A 601 -1.71 1.09 -29.45
N GLY A 602 -2.96 1.58 -29.42
CA GLY A 602 -3.25 2.93 -29.00
C GLY A 602 -3.17 3.16 -27.49
N LEU A 603 -3.00 2.10 -26.69
CA LEU A 603 -2.87 2.17 -25.22
C LEU A 603 -1.40 2.30 -24.80
N ILE A 604 -0.71 3.31 -25.31
CA ILE A 604 0.75 3.51 -25.13
C ILE A 604 1.19 3.62 -23.66
N ASN A 605 0.26 3.97 -22.76
CA ASN A 605 0.49 4.10 -21.33
C ASN A 605 0.27 2.79 -20.55
N LEU A 606 -0.16 1.72 -21.22
CA LEU A 606 -0.46 0.44 -20.58
C LEU A 606 0.82 -0.22 -20.05
N ARG A 607 0.80 -0.55 -18.76
CA ARG A 607 1.91 -1.20 -18.03
C ARG A 607 1.54 -2.58 -17.51
N TYR A 608 0.26 -2.85 -17.30
CA TYR A 608 -0.23 -4.15 -16.86
C TYR A 608 -1.39 -4.59 -17.73
N LEU A 609 -1.27 -5.79 -18.29
CA LEU A 609 -2.32 -6.46 -19.05
C LEU A 609 -2.48 -7.89 -18.54
N SER A 610 -3.65 -8.20 -17.96
CA SER A 610 -4.03 -9.57 -17.70
C SER A 610 -5.22 -10.00 -18.55
N LEU A 611 -4.99 -11.11 -19.26
CA LEU A 611 -5.96 -11.84 -20.07
C LEU A 611 -6.15 -13.26 -19.53
N ALA A 612 -5.67 -13.52 -18.32
CA ALA A 612 -5.70 -14.85 -17.73
C ALA A 612 -7.12 -15.45 -17.75
N GLY A 613 -7.19 -16.77 -17.98
CA GLY A 613 -8.43 -17.50 -18.10
C GLY A 613 -9.22 -17.27 -19.39
N SER A 614 -8.68 -16.55 -20.39
CA SER A 614 -9.29 -16.39 -21.71
C SER A 614 -9.14 -17.66 -22.56
N LYS A 615 -9.95 -18.68 -22.23
CA LYS A 615 -9.76 -20.07 -22.72
C LYS A 615 -9.88 -20.23 -24.24
N VAL A 616 -10.63 -19.36 -24.91
CA VAL A 616 -10.90 -19.45 -26.36
C VAL A 616 -10.00 -18.53 -27.21
N LEU A 617 -9.18 -17.69 -26.58
CA LEU A 617 -8.25 -16.79 -27.26
C LEU A 617 -7.19 -17.60 -28.00
N LYS A 618 -7.06 -17.39 -29.31
CA LYS A 618 -6.18 -18.20 -30.17
C LYS A 618 -4.86 -17.53 -30.54
N ILE A 619 -4.87 -16.21 -30.70
CA ILE A 619 -3.77 -15.41 -31.24
C ILE A 619 -3.77 -14.05 -30.50
N LEU A 620 -2.57 -13.53 -30.21
CA LEU A 620 -2.39 -12.13 -29.81
C LEU A 620 -2.03 -11.28 -31.03
N PRO A 621 -2.57 -10.06 -31.17
CA PRO A 621 -2.24 -9.20 -32.30
C PRO A 621 -0.77 -8.76 -32.23
N GLU A 622 -0.10 -8.69 -33.39
CA GLU A 622 1.30 -8.24 -33.49
C GLU A 622 1.47 -6.81 -32.97
N THR A 623 0.43 -5.99 -33.07
CA THR A 623 0.38 -4.61 -32.58
C THR A 623 0.46 -4.50 -31.05
N LEU A 624 0.23 -5.59 -30.30
CA LEU A 624 0.47 -5.63 -28.85
C LEU A 624 1.94 -5.37 -28.52
N CYS A 625 2.87 -5.77 -29.40
CA CYS A 625 4.30 -5.59 -29.20
C CYS A 625 4.77 -4.14 -29.30
N ASP A 626 3.92 -3.22 -29.73
CA ASP A 626 4.21 -1.79 -29.76
C ASP A 626 3.93 -1.13 -28.37
N LEU A 627 3.48 -1.89 -27.38
CA LEU A 627 3.28 -1.44 -26.00
C LEU A 627 4.60 -1.47 -25.19
N HIS A 628 5.55 -0.60 -25.54
CA HIS A 628 6.91 -0.60 -24.98
C HIS A 628 6.98 -0.37 -23.46
N ASN A 629 5.94 0.22 -22.88
CA ASN A 629 5.81 0.48 -21.44
C ASN A 629 5.22 -0.71 -20.66
N LEU A 630 4.83 -1.81 -21.34
CA LEU A 630 4.23 -2.96 -20.69
C LEU A 630 5.24 -3.63 -19.75
N GLN A 631 4.90 -3.72 -18.47
CA GLN A 631 5.71 -4.29 -17.38
C GLN A 631 5.21 -5.68 -16.98
N SER A 632 3.92 -5.96 -17.14
CA SER A 632 3.33 -7.25 -16.79
C SER A 632 2.35 -7.71 -17.86
N LEU A 633 2.54 -8.93 -18.34
CA LEU A 633 1.66 -9.61 -19.26
C LEU A 633 1.29 -10.98 -18.69
N ASP A 634 0.02 -11.13 -18.29
CA ASP A 634 -0.51 -12.37 -17.78
C ASP A 634 -1.45 -13.05 -18.79
N LEU A 635 -1.01 -14.21 -19.29
CA LEU A 635 -1.75 -15.07 -20.21
C LEU A 635 -2.14 -16.39 -19.56
N THR A 636 -2.03 -16.50 -18.25
CA THR A 636 -2.21 -17.75 -17.52
C THR A 636 -3.57 -18.37 -17.81
N GLY A 637 -3.60 -19.65 -18.20
CA GLY A 637 -4.84 -20.37 -18.50
C GLY A 637 -5.47 -20.04 -19.85
N CYS A 638 -4.79 -19.31 -20.73
CA CYS A 638 -5.16 -19.14 -22.14
C CYS A 638 -4.89 -20.43 -22.94
N SER A 639 -5.65 -21.48 -22.65
CA SER A 639 -5.38 -22.85 -23.12
C SER A 639 -5.44 -23.04 -24.64
N SER A 640 -6.18 -22.21 -25.37
CA SER A 640 -6.28 -22.23 -26.84
C SER A 640 -5.26 -21.36 -27.56
N LEU A 641 -4.43 -20.60 -26.83
CA LEU A 641 -3.46 -19.68 -27.43
C LEU A 641 -2.37 -20.48 -28.12
N ARG A 642 -2.24 -20.33 -29.45
CA ARG A 642 -1.37 -21.18 -30.29
C ARG A 642 0.02 -20.60 -30.50
N LYS A 643 0.10 -19.29 -30.70
CA LYS A 643 1.34 -18.60 -31.05
C LYS A 643 1.40 -17.24 -30.36
N LEU A 644 2.60 -16.88 -29.91
CA LEU A 644 2.94 -15.53 -29.44
C LEU A 644 3.42 -14.66 -30.62
N PRO A 645 3.22 -13.33 -30.58
CA PRO A 645 3.71 -12.42 -31.61
C PRO A 645 5.23 -12.52 -31.83
N ASP A 646 5.70 -12.34 -33.06
CA ASP A 646 7.15 -12.45 -33.35
C ASP A 646 7.92 -11.23 -32.77
N GLY A 647 7.26 -10.08 -32.66
CA GLY A 647 7.77 -8.81 -32.15
C GLY A 647 7.89 -8.71 -30.63
N MET A 648 7.72 -9.79 -29.86
CA MET A 648 7.79 -9.79 -28.39
C MET A 648 9.06 -9.12 -27.83
N GLY A 649 10.17 -9.13 -28.58
CA GLY A 649 11.42 -8.45 -28.21
C GLY A 649 11.34 -6.92 -28.14
N LYS A 650 10.25 -6.30 -28.59
CA LYS A 650 10.00 -4.85 -28.45
C LYS A 650 9.49 -4.43 -27.06
N LEU A 651 9.04 -5.38 -26.25
CA LEU A 651 8.46 -5.14 -24.92
C LEU A 651 9.57 -4.97 -23.85
N MET A 652 10.55 -4.09 -24.08
CA MET A 652 11.78 -4.01 -23.29
C MET A 652 11.57 -3.71 -21.79
N SER A 653 10.43 -3.12 -21.43
CA SER A 653 10.03 -2.85 -20.04
C SER A 653 9.40 -4.04 -19.33
N LEU A 654 9.18 -5.17 -20.02
CA LEU A 654 8.46 -6.32 -19.49
C LEU A 654 9.27 -7.00 -18.38
N ARG A 655 8.62 -7.21 -17.23
CA ARG A 655 9.19 -7.78 -16.01
C ARG A 655 8.55 -9.11 -15.67
N TYR A 656 7.24 -9.20 -15.86
CA TYR A 656 6.46 -10.37 -15.53
C TYR A 656 5.80 -10.89 -16.79
N PHE A 657 6.13 -12.13 -17.14
CA PHE A 657 5.50 -12.82 -18.25
C PHE A 657 4.99 -14.18 -17.80
N TYR A 658 3.67 -14.29 -17.68
CA TYR A 658 3.00 -15.47 -17.16
C TYR A 658 2.27 -16.23 -18.28
N THR A 659 2.58 -17.51 -18.41
CA THR A 659 2.02 -18.40 -19.44
C THR A 659 1.64 -19.77 -18.86
N TRP A 660 1.41 -19.81 -17.55
CA TRP A 660 1.05 -21.04 -16.86
C TRP A 660 -0.25 -21.63 -17.45
N CYS A 661 -0.34 -22.96 -17.58
CA CYS A 661 -1.49 -23.63 -18.20
C CYS A 661 -1.84 -23.21 -19.65
N CYS A 662 -0.91 -22.62 -20.41
CA CYS A 662 -1.07 -22.37 -21.85
C CYS A 662 -0.68 -23.61 -22.69
N SER A 663 -1.55 -24.62 -22.73
CA SER A 663 -1.23 -25.93 -23.32
C SER A 663 -1.07 -25.96 -24.84
N SER A 664 -1.63 -24.98 -25.57
CA SER A 664 -1.57 -24.94 -27.04
C SER A 664 -0.37 -24.19 -27.61
N ILE A 665 0.43 -23.51 -26.77
CA ILE A 665 1.65 -22.83 -27.23
C ILE A 665 2.70 -23.90 -27.53
N THR A 666 3.20 -23.94 -28.76
CA THR A 666 4.21 -24.91 -29.19
C THR A 666 5.63 -24.37 -29.16
N SER A 667 5.80 -23.06 -29.34
CA SER A 667 7.11 -22.40 -29.30
C SER A 667 7.01 -20.95 -28.89
N TYR A 668 8.13 -20.43 -28.39
CA TYR A 668 8.30 -19.04 -27.96
C TYR A 668 9.20 -18.32 -28.96
N PRO A 669 8.94 -17.03 -29.27
CA PRO A 669 9.74 -16.26 -30.21
C PRO A 669 11.10 -15.91 -29.61
N LYS A 670 12.16 -16.01 -30.42
CA LYS A 670 13.54 -15.66 -30.03
C LYS A 670 13.71 -14.24 -29.48
N GLY A 671 12.81 -13.34 -29.87
CA GLY A 671 12.78 -11.96 -29.36
C GLY A 671 12.68 -11.85 -27.84
N ILE A 672 12.23 -12.89 -27.13
CA ILE A 672 12.21 -12.90 -25.65
C ILE A 672 13.62 -12.74 -25.05
N SER A 673 14.67 -13.17 -25.76
CA SER A 673 16.07 -12.94 -25.37
C SER A 673 16.46 -11.46 -25.24
N CYS A 674 15.68 -10.55 -25.84
CA CYS A 674 15.89 -9.11 -25.74
C CYS A 674 15.27 -8.51 -24.47
N LEU A 675 14.43 -9.25 -23.73
CA LEU A 675 13.71 -8.76 -22.56
C LEU A 675 14.58 -8.77 -21.31
N THR A 676 15.63 -7.95 -21.29
CA THR A 676 16.62 -7.95 -20.20
C THR A 676 16.06 -7.49 -18.84
N SER A 677 14.92 -6.79 -18.82
CA SER A 677 14.21 -6.38 -17.60
C SER A 677 13.38 -7.50 -16.96
N LEU A 678 13.30 -8.68 -17.59
CA LEU A 678 12.45 -9.77 -17.15
C LEU A 678 12.90 -10.31 -15.78
N ARG A 679 11.95 -10.39 -14.85
CA ARG A 679 12.11 -10.87 -13.47
C ARG A 679 11.58 -12.27 -13.33
N GLU A 680 10.35 -12.49 -13.77
CA GLU A 680 9.70 -13.79 -13.64
C GLU A 680 9.26 -14.29 -15.01
N LEU A 681 9.72 -15.49 -15.32
CA LEU A 681 9.38 -16.22 -16.53
C LEU A 681 8.96 -17.63 -16.14
N THR A 682 7.66 -17.88 -16.22
CA THR A 682 7.09 -19.17 -15.79
C THR A 682 6.64 -19.99 -16.99
N ASN A 683 7.03 -21.26 -17.01
CA ASN A 683 6.55 -22.29 -17.94
C ASN A 683 6.86 -22.03 -19.42
N VAL A 684 8.03 -21.43 -19.68
CA VAL A 684 8.52 -21.14 -21.03
C VAL A 684 8.96 -22.42 -21.73
N ILE A 685 8.67 -22.53 -23.03
CA ILE A 685 9.19 -23.60 -23.88
C ILE A 685 10.45 -23.09 -24.56
N ALA A 686 11.56 -23.78 -24.33
CA ALA A 686 12.85 -23.48 -24.97
C ALA A 686 13.31 -24.69 -25.78
N ARG A 687 13.80 -24.44 -27.00
CA ARG A 687 14.44 -25.48 -27.80
C ARG A 687 15.79 -25.85 -27.20
N ALA A 688 16.02 -27.14 -27.07
CA ALA A 688 17.31 -27.72 -26.71
C ALA A 688 18.18 -28.02 -27.95
N ASP A 689 17.58 -28.05 -29.14
CA ASP A 689 18.25 -28.22 -30.42
C ASP A 689 18.26 -26.91 -31.24
N HIS A 690 19.40 -26.56 -31.84
CA HIS A 690 19.61 -25.34 -32.63
C HIS A 690 18.89 -25.33 -34.01
N ASN A 691 17.78 -26.06 -34.12
CA ASN A 691 17.15 -26.38 -35.40
C ASN A 691 16.28 -25.26 -35.99
N ASP A 692 15.87 -24.26 -35.19
CA ASP A 692 15.13 -23.09 -35.68
C ASP A 692 15.68 -21.79 -35.10
N ALA A 693 16.13 -20.88 -35.98
CA ALA A 693 16.68 -19.58 -35.61
C ALA A 693 15.64 -18.57 -35.12
N LYS A 694 14.34 -18.83 -35.28
CA LYS A 694 13.25 -17.94 -34.87
C LYS A 694 12.66 -18.31 -33.51
N GLU A 695 12.90 -19.52 -33.04
CA GLU A 695 12.40 -20.00 -31.75
C GLU A 695 13.40 -19.71 -30.62
N PHE A 696 12.86 -19.52 -29.42
CA PHE A 696 13.63 -19.29 -28.20
C PHE A 696 14.38 -20.56 -27.81
N THR A 697 15.69 -20.46 -27.64
CA THR A 697 16.57 -21.59 -27.32
C THR A 697 17.07 -21.53 -25.88
N LEU A 698 17.70 -22.61 -25.40
CA LEU A 698 18.29 -22.64 -24.07
C LEU A 698 19.40 -21.59 -23.89
N GLY A 699 20.24 -21.34 -24.88
CA GLY A 699 21.30 -20.33 -24.81
C GLY A 699 20.78 -18.89 -24.77
N ASP A 700 19.55 -18.63 -25.24
CA ASP A 700 18.95 -17.29 -25.20
C ASP A 700 18.74 -16.75 -23.77
N PHE A 701 18.76 -17.62 -22.75
CA PHE A 701 18.75 -17.24 -21.34
C PHE A 701 20.00 -16.49 -20.89
N GLU A 702 21.11 -16.56 -21.64
CA GLU A 702 22.37 -15.84 -21.36
C GLU A 702 22.12 -14.36 -21.06
N LYS A 703 21.23 -13.72 -21.82
CA LYS A 703 20.94 -12.28 -21.72
C LYS A 703 19.99 -11.90 -20.58
N LEU A 704 19.27 -12.88 -20.01
CA LEU A 704 18.22 -12.67 -19.02
C LEU A 704 18.79 -12.71 -17.60
N ASN A 705 19.66 -11.76 -17.25
CA ASN A 705 20.42 -11.79 -15.98
C ASN A 705 19.62 -11.37 -14.75
N ASN A 706 18.47 -10.73 -14.94
CA ASN A 706 17.65 -10.17 -13.87
C ASN A 706 16.52 -11.10 -13.42
N LEU A 707 16.50 -12.34 -13.93
CA LEU A 707 15.55 -13.37 -13.53
C LEU A 707 15.71 -13.69 -12.05
N CYS A 708 14.60 -13.74 -11.32
CA CYS A 708 14.56 -14.02 -9.91
C CYS A 708 13.48 -15.04 -9.52
N GLY A 709 13.59 -15.59 -8.31
CA GLY A 709 12.59 -16.50 -7.75
C GLY A 709 12.55 -17.86 -8.43
N HIS A 710 11.44 -18.16 -9.10
CA HIS A 710 11.17 -19.50 -9.65
C HIS A 710 11.09 -19.51 -11.17
N VAL A 711 12.04 -20.18 -11.82
CA VAL A 711 12.02 -20.37 -13.27
C VAL A 711 11.58 -21.79 -13.59
N ARG A 712 10.58 -21.93 -14.46
CA ARG A 712 10.11 -23.23 -14.97
C ARG A 712 10.29 -23.27 -16.48
N VAL A 713 11.10 -24.20 -16.97
CA VAL A 713 11.42 -24.35 -18.39
C VAL A 713 10.95 -25.72 -18.86
N LYS A 714 10.23 -25.77 -19.98
CA LYS A 714 10.02 -27.01 -20.74
C LYS A 714 11.03 -27.03 -21.89
N LEU A 715 11.91 -28.03 -21.89
CA LEU A 715 12.86 -28.23 -22.99
C LEU A 715 12.25 -29.15 -24.04
N VAL A 716 12.32 -28.73 -25.30
CA VAL A 716 11.81 -29.48 -26.47
C VAL A 716 12.91 -29.62 -27.52
N GLY A 717 12.87 -30.68 -28.33
CA GLY A 717 13.86 -30.92 -29.39
C GLY A 717 14.31 -32.37 -29.46
N ASN A 718 15.11 -32.70 -30.47
CA ASN A 718 15.56 -34.07 -30.74
C ASN A 718 16.85 -34.44 -29.99
N ALA A 719 17.63 -33.45 -29.55
CA ALA A 719 18.88 -33.60 -28.83
C ALA A 719 19.14 -32.35 -27.98
N ILE A 720 20.06 -32.46 -27.01
CA ILE A 720 20.46 -31.33 -26.16
C ILE A 720 21.85 -30.84 -26.58
N ASP A 721 21.94 -29.58 -26.95
CA ASP A 721 23.21 -28.89 -27.18
C ASP A 721 23.84 -28.47 -25.83
N ALA A 722 24.98 -29.07 -25.51
CA ALA A 722 25.69 -28.80 -24.26
C ALA A 722 26.26 -27.37 -24.21
N ASP A 723 26.64 -26.79 -25.34
CA ASP A 723 27.20 -25.43 -25.40
C ASP A 723 26.10 -24.38 -25.17
N GLU A 724 24.87 -24.64 -25.61
CA GLU A 724 23.70 -23.82 -25.26
C GLU A 724 23.40 -23.88 -23.76
N ALA A 725 23.47 -25.06 -23.16
CA ALA A 725 23.22 -25.25 -21.73
C ALA A 725 24.25 -24.50 -20.86
N ILE A 726 25.52 -24.51 -21.28
CA ILE A 726 26.60 -23.75 -20.63
C ILE A 726 26.38 -22.25 -20.83
N ARG A 727 26.09 -21.81 -22.06
CA ARG A 727 25.85 -20.39 -22.38
C ARG A 727 24.65 -19.79 -21.65
N ALA A 728 23.57 -20.56 -21.48
CA ALA A 728 22.38 -20.15 -20.75
C ALA A 728 22.71 -19.60 -19.35
N ASN A 729 23.76 -20.16 -18.72
CA ASN A 729 24.31 -19.76 -17.44
C ASN A 729 23.24 -19.58 -16.35
N LEU A 730 22.19 -20.40 -16.41
CA LEU A 730 20.96 -20.18 -15.64
C LEU A 730 21.20 -20.21 -14.13
N TRP A 731 22.19 -20.96 -13.65
CA TRP A 731 22.34 -21.26 -12.23
C TRP A 731 23.46 -20.46 -11.55
N ASN A 732 24.16 -19.60 -12.30
CA ASN A 732 24.96 -18.50 -11.74
C ASN A 732 24.15 -17.19 -11.61
N LYS A 733 22.86 -17.20 -11.97
CA LYS A 733 21.99 -16.03 -11.80
C LYS A 733 21.62 -15.92 -10.31
N LYS A 734 22.14 -14.85 -9.69
CA LYS A 734 22.22 -14.70 -8.22
C LYS A 734 20.88 -14.64 -7.50
N ASP A 735 19.83 -14.19 -8.19
CA ASP A 735 18.52 -13.93 -7.58
C ASP A 735 17.51 -15.08 -7.79
N LEU A 736 17.94 -16.22 -8.32
CA LEU A 736 17.09 -17.40 -8.49
C LEU A 736 17.06 -18.28 -7.23
N ASP A 737 15.86 -18.64 -6.81
CA ASP A 737 15.63 -19.56 -5.67
C ASP A 737 15.45 -21.01 -6.13
N ARG A 738 14.79 -21.22 -7.28
CA ARG A 738 14.46 -22.55 -7.80
C ARG A 738 14.38 -22.58 -9.32
N ILE A 739 14.95 -23.62 -9.90
CA ILE A 739 14.82 -23.92 -11.33
C ILE A 739 14.15 -25.28 -11.48
N ARG A 740 13.10 -25.34 -12.30
CA ARG A 740 12.45 -26.59 -12.69
C ARG A 740 12.55 -26.79 -14.19
N ILE A 741 13.13 -27.90 -14.61
CA ILE A 741 13.33 -28.24 -16.01
C ILE A 741 12.50 -29.48 -16.33
N ASN A 742 11.43 -29.31 -17.09
CA ASN A 742 10.65 -30.42 -17.61
C ASN A 742 11.18 -30.79 -19.01
N LEU A 743 11.59 -32.05 -19.20
CA LEU A 743 12.06 -32.54 -20.50
C LEU A 743 10.91 -33.15 -21.28
N ASP A 744 10.81 -32.84 -22.57
CA ASP A 744 9.87 -33.54 -23.45
C ASP A 744 10.24 -35.02 -23.58
N GLY A 745 9.24 -35.89 -23.79
CA GLY A 745 9.40 -37.35 -23.76
C GLY A 745 10.35 -37.91 -24.83
N ASP A 746 10.61 -37.14 -25.88
CA ASP A 746 11.55 -37.47 -26.96
C ASP A 746 13.02 -37.21 -26.57
N ILE A 747 13.26 -36.49 -25.47
CA ILE A 747 14.60 -36.20 -24.95
C ILE A 747 15.01 -37.34 -24.00
N GLY A 748 15.90 -38.22 -24.46
CA GLY A 748 16.31 -39.44 -23.74
C GLY A 748 17.04 -39.21 -22.40
N LYS A 749 17.05 -40.24 -21.54
CA LYS A 749 17.75 -40.23 -20.22
C LYS A 749 19.24 -39.86 -20.31
N GLU A 750 19.92 -40.20 -21.40
CA GLU A 750 21.34 -39.86 -21.60
C GLU A 750 21.56 -38.34 -21.69
N SER A 751 20.57 -37.59 -22.19
CA SER A 751 20.66 -36.13 -22.30
C SER A 751 20.46 -35.42 -20.95
N GLN A 752 19.82 -36.06 -19.96
CA GLN A 752 19.76 -35.55 -18.57
C GLN A 752 21.14 -35.51 -17.92
N ASP A 753 21.97 -36.53 -18.15
CA ASP A 753 23.31 -36.60 -17.59
C ASP A 753 24.25 -35.59 -18.27
N VAL A 754 24.06 -35.33 -19.56
CA VAL A 754 24.76 -34.27 -20.30
C VAL A 754 24.41 -32.91 -19.75
N ILE A 755 23.12 -32.62 -19.52
CA ILE A 755 22.71 -31.39 -18.82
C ILE A 755 23.38 -31.36 -17.45
N LYS A 756 23.12 -32.30 -16.54
CA LYS A 756 23.68 -32.24 -15.17
C LYS A 756 25.20 -32.03 -15.12
N LYS A 757 25.96 -32.64 -16.04
CA LYS A 757 27.43 -32.46 -16.16
C LYS A 757 27.84 -31.12 -16.75
N ALA A 758 27.19 -30.68 -17.83
CA ALA A 758 27.37 -29.35 -18.41
C ALA A 758 26.94 -28.27 -17.41
N LEU A 759 26.03 -28.65 -16.50
CA LEU A 759 25.53 -27.78 -15.48
C LEU A 759 26.60 -27.63 -14.37
N ASN A 760 26.68 -28.46 -13.32
CA ASN A 760 27.46 -28.19 -12.09
C ASN A 760 26.90 -27.03 -11.21
N PRO A 761 25.69 -27.19 -10.65
CA PRO A 761 25.03 -26.18 -9.84
C PRO A 761 25.62 -25.97 -8.43
N PRO A 762 25.54 -24.74 -7.89
CA PRO A 762 25.94 -24.46 -6.52
C PRO A 762 24.95 -25.11 -5.53
N SER A 763 25.43 -25.42 -4.33
CA SER A 763 24.71 -26.26 -3.34
C SER A 763 23.46 -25.62 -2.72
N ASP A 764 23.29 -24.32 -2.90
CA ASP A 764 22.21 -23.48 -2.37
C ASP A 764 21.02 -23.33 -3.33
N LEU A 765 21.17 -23.68 -4.62
CA LEU A 765 20.10 -23.59 -5.60
C LEU A 765 19.32 -24.90 -5.74
N ASN A 766 18.00 -24.85 -5.56
CA ASN A 766 17.15 -26.04 -5.69
C ASN A 766 16.78 -26.30 -7.17
N ILE A 767 17.22 -27.45 -7.70
CA ILE A 767 16.96 -27.86 -9.09
C ILE A 767 16.09 -29.11 -9.11
N GLU A 768 14.98 -29.04 -9.84
CA GLU A 768 14.08 -30.17 -10.08
C GLU A 768 14.03 -30.51 -11.56
N PHE A 769 14.18 -31.80 -11.87
CA PHE A 769 14.01 -32.38 -13.21
C PHE A 769 12.70 -33.16 -13.30
#